data_AF-A0A1R3L738-F1
#
_entry.id   AF-A0A1R3L738-F1
#
_cell.length_a   1.000
_cell.length_b   1.000
_cell.length_c   1.000
_cell.angle_alpha   90.00
_cell.angle_beta   90.00
_cell.angle_gamma   90.00
#
_symmetry.space_group_name_H-M   'P 1'
#
loop_
_entity.id
_entity.type
_entity.pdbx_description
1 polymer ?
#
loop_
_entity_poly.entity_id
_entity_poly.type
_entity_poly.pdbx_seq_one_letter_code
_entity_poly.pdbx_strand_id
1 'polypeptide(L)'
;MASSEPKPSKSRSKDKRKRPQLHQQDETLDQQQASAPKKAKSSSPWANLDLILSLQRNDLDIQRKVELASEFISSDVGISDARRQPVSVSRLASFLTDWIQPLLIPREKSSGLCVHCLDCRCWAVLRFCLKNSQFAVSLNLLKSAAQVFKYSEGSADGKRLFESVLECFELILSANPRAFYNASMDLWRPCVVEIVGSVHRCSGNGDHDVVLRLAHLLLGHFVNFLRFHKDPTNIFSKFVDGLLEPLLELLVLLHLRTKGGVCGQFGSLLRLVEDVLSNGLFHPTNIGGFFSLKSSIAEQKTWTPKGHREFFKKLGNIITDKKAMVLRGFGYLFRLFITSTKSQKGVSLAAKSDQALAKNSETSDERKETSKPLFEVFVQFMQPLVLECKRCSERELSKYEEGLEDRLLEAHGMLKSLNETLVSFIQEKIYIRTEDTSDGGHYNFLKEVYGTIVLISGKIYQLWLSTLDMDGGRVKKMLPLVAREVVVAVGYFLEIEYKVVEDDLVKLWVMMVSFLAVYLSVEDTQPSSPLTSDILNLGYRLINIYSELRQSSSPNPTNSSELCGVDDSGSIPEAFYTNGSLKLRVVWTISSLIAASARHYLLQPIINDHETLQSLDLTDADGQGVLTMGTSQLKELRAKPVSPSGSSQRTLVPALSMKLWYAPHLEIPGGIVLKGATLVAIRPSEEGSGENLSACSASSDGASWVSDAFEEPYRTAVRMLVKRRTYSLEMNSF
;
A
#
# COMPACT_ATOMS: atom_id res chain seq x y z
N MET A 1 64.00 -2.84 -13.35
CA MET A 1 65.27 -2.39 -13.98
C MET A 1 65.10 -0.94 -14.46
N ALA A 2 66.19 -0.28 -14.86
CA ALA A 2 66.38 1.10 -15.36
C ALA A 2 65.19 1.74 -16.14
N SER A 3 65.04 3.06 -16.28
CA SER A 3 65.93 4.25 -16.15
C SER A 3 65.02 5.51 -16.09
N SER A 4 65.37 6.79 -15.86
CA SER A 4 66.53 7.60 -15.43
C SER A 4 66.07 9.09 -15.44
N GLU A 5 66.65 9.94 -14.59
CA GLU A 5 66.56 11.43 -14.57
C GLU A 5 67.09 12.09 -15.90
N PRO A 6 66.99 13.44 -16.20
CA PRO A 6 67.39 14.57 -15.30
C PRO A 6 66.89 16.05 -15.51
N LYS A 7 66.77 16.84 -14.40
CA LYS A 7 67.25 18.27 -14.18
C LYS A 7 66.71 19.41 -15.12
N PRO A 8 67.08 20.74 -14.99
CA PRO A 8 67.92 21.54 -14.05
C PRO A 8 67.09 22.51 -13.13
N SER A 9 67.56 23.48 -12.29
CA SER A 9 68.81 24.28 -12.08
C SER A 9 68.97 25.56 -12.95
N LYS A 10 69.44 26.76 -12.48
CA LYS A 10 70.14 27.17 -11.23
C LYS A 10 70.08 28.71 -10.89
N SER A 11 69.85 29.04 -9.60
CA SER A 11 70.45 30.13 -8.76
C SER A 11 70.64 31.63 -9.16
N ARG A 12 70.04 32.53 -8.32
CA ARG A 12 70.55 33.79 -7.68
C ARG A 12 71.36 34.88 -8.44
N SER A 13 70.96 36.16 -8.27
CA SER A 13 71.85 37.24 -7.72
C SER A 13 71.15 38.57 -7.31
N LYS A 14 71.48 39.05 -6.09
CA LYS A 14 71.57 40.43 -5.49
C LYS A 14 70.97 41.66 -6.23
N ASP A 15 70.18 42.56 -5.62
CA ASP A 15 70.28 43.37 -4.35
C ASP A 15 70.92 44.77 -4.53
N LYS A 16 70.18 45.83 -4.10
CA LYS A 16 70.70 47.16 -3.75
C LYS A 16 69.71 47.99 -2.93
N ARG A 17 69.96 48.13 -1.62
CA ARG A 17 69.29 49.08 -0.71
C ARG A 17 69.78 50.52 -0.90
N LYS A 18 68.93 51.51 -0.55
CA LYS A 18 69.27 52.48 0.53
C LYS A 18 68.02 53.14 1.17
N ARG A 19 68.26 53.74 2.34
CA ARG A 19 67.38 54.29 3.41
C ARG A 19 68.06 55.64 3.84
N PRO A 20 67.74 56.34 4.96
CA PRO A 20 66.58 56.30 5.89
C PRO A 20 66.05 57.71 6.29
N GLN A 21 64.99 57.77 7.13
CA GLN A 21 64.93 58.40 8.48
C GLN A 21 63.44 58.65 8.86
N LEU A 22 62.85 58.37 10.05
CA LEU A 22 63.24 57.92 11.42
C LEU A 22 63.23 59.03 12.50
N HIS A 23 62.19 59.07 13.34
CA HIS A 23 62.20 59.09 14.83
C HIS A 23 60.76 58.87 15.35
N GLN A 24 60.53 57.85 16.19
CA GLN A 24 60.27 57.87 17.66
C GLN A 24 58.85 58.36 18.04
N GLN A 25 57.98 57.53 18.63
CA GLN A 25 57.97 56.96 20.01
C GLN A 25 57.68 57.99 21.11
N ASP A 26 56.50 57.88 21.73
CA ASP A 26 56.38 57.67 23.18
C ASP A 26 54.99 57.09 23.54
N GLU A 27 54.75 56.82 24.82
CA GLU A 27 53.77 55.84 25.32
C GLU A 27 52.47 56.42 25.96
N THR A 28 51.68 55.49 26.52
CA THR A 28 50.64 55.62 27.57
C THR A 28 49.17 55.75 27.13
N LEU A 29 48.31 55.31 28.06
CA LEU A 29 46.89 55.03 27.88
C LEU A 29 46.06 56.31 28.00
N ASP A 30 44.84 56.29 27.43
CA ASP A 30 43.70 56.40 28.33
C ASP A 30 42.47 55.62 27.83
N GLN A 31 41.60 55.23 28.76
CA GLN A 31 40.31 54.60 28.44
C GLN A 31 39.23 55.68 28.34
N GLN A 32 38.51 55.75 27.22
CA GLN A 32 37.19 56.40 27.20
C GLN A 32 36.16 55.60 26.39
N GLN A 33 35.31 54.89 27.14
CA GLN A 33 34.05 54.35 26.64
C GLN A 33 33.09 55.51 26.28
N ALA A 34 33.18 56.00 25.05
CA ALA A 34 32.20 56.92 24.48
C ALA A 34 30.91 56.16 24.12
N SER A 35 30.08 55.91 25.14
CA SER A 35 28.76 55.27 25.01
C SER A 35 27.77 56.20 24.28
N ALA A 36 27.86 56.24 22.95
CA ALA A 36 26.87 56.92 22.12
C ALA A 36 25.45 56.39 22.46
N PRO A 37 24.50 57.27 22.86
CA PRO A 37 23.27 56.81 23.50
C PRO A 37 22.36 56.08 22.53
N LYS A 38 21.58 55.13 23.06
CA LYS A 38 20.44 54.50 22.36
C LYS A 38 19.31 55.51 22.13
N LYS A 39 19.53 56.51 21.28
CA LYS A 39 18.45 57.31 20.70
C LYS A 39 17.61 56.36 19.84
N ALA A 40 16.34 56.19 20.18
CA ALA A 40 15.39 55.50 19.32
C ALA A 40 15.43 56.16 17.94
N LYS A 41 15.68 55.39 16.87
CA LYS A 41 15.67 55.91 15.51
C LYS A 41 14.27 56.45 15.20
N SER A 42 14.15 57.78 15.16
CA SER A 42 12.95 58.43 14.64
C SER A 42 12.77 58.01 13.18
N SER A 43 11.70 57.25 12.91
CA SER A 43 11.31 56.79 11.58
C SER A 43 11.52 57.89 10.52
N SER A 44 12.42 57.67 9.56
CA SER A 44 12.51 58.52 8.37
C SER A 44 11.14 58.50 7.68
N PRO A 45 10.54 59.64 7.30
CA PRO A 45 9.34 59.64 6.46
C PRO A 45 9.62 59.11 5.05
N TRP A 46 10.90 58.93 4.69
CA TRP A 46 11.38 58.41 3.41
C TRP A 46 11.89 56.96 3.50
N ALA A 47 11.71 56.26 4.63
CA ALA A 47 12.36 54.98 4.92
C ALA A 47 12.25 53.92 3.79
N ASN A 48 11.08 53.77 3.17
CA ASN A 48 10.86 52.86 2.05
C ASN A 48 11.68 53.27 0.80
N LEU A 49 11.87 54.57 0.54
CA LEU A 49 12.69 55.10 -0.55
C LEU A 49 14.20 55.00 -0.23
N ASP A 50 14.59 55.30 1.00
CA ASP A 50 15.97 55.22 1.50
C ASP A 50 16.55 53.80 1.30
N LEU A 51 15.74 52.76 1.53
CA LEU A 51 16.11 51.37 1.26
C LEU A 51 16.28 51.08 -0.23
N ILE A 52 15.31 51.48 -1.08
CA ILE A 52 15.37 51.25 -2.54
C ILE A 52 16.64 51.90 -3.12
N LEU A 53 16.91 53.15 -2.77
CA LEU A 53 18.09 53.88 -3.23
C LEU A 53 19.39 53.24 -2.75
N SER A 54 19.42 52.64 -1.54
CA SER A 54 20.59 51.92 -1.02
C SER A 54 20.83 50.59 -1.77
N LEU A 55 19.78 49.83 -2.07
CA LEU A 55 19.89 48.57 -2.81
C LEU A 55 20.32 48.79 -4.28
N GLN A 56 19.99 49.95 -4.87
CA GLN A 56 20.37 50.34 -6.22
C GLN A 56 21.83 50.79 -6.38
N ARG A 57 22.56 51.13 -5.30
CA ARG A 57 23.95 51.62 -5.42
C ARG A 57 24.91 50.50 -5.82
N ASN A 58 25.95 50.83 -6.60
CA ASN A 58 26.95 49.86 -7.07
C ASN A 58 28.19 49.75 -6.17
N ASP A 59 28.25 50.52 -5.08
CA ASP A 59 29.33 50.53 -4.07
C ASP A 59 29.16 49.44 -2.99
N LEU A 60 27.92 49.07 -2.67
CA LEU A 60 27.57 48.03 -1.71
C LEU A 60 27.58 46.63 -2.35
N ASP A 61 28.16 45.67 -1.64
CA ASP A 61 28.13 44.26 -2.03
C ASP A 61 26.76 43.61 -1.79
N ILE A 62 26.56 42.41 -2.31
CA ILE A 62 25.26 41.71 -2.19
C ILE A 62 24.97 41.33 -0.74
N GLN A 63 26.00 40.97 0.05
CA GLN A 63 25.85 40.57 1.45
C GLN A 63 25.33 41.73 2.31
N ARG A 64 25.95 42.91 2.23
CA ARG A 64 25.51 44.08 2.99
C ARG A 64 24.14 44.59 2.52
N LYS A 65 23.77 44.40 1.25
CA LYS A 65 22.42 44.69 0.75
C LYS A 65 21.34 43.76 1.35
N VAL A 66 21.61 42.45 1.43
CA VAL A 66 20.73 41.49 2.11
C VAL A 66 20.60 41.83 3.60
N GLU A 67 21.69 42.24 4.25
CA GLU A 67 21.66 42.70 5.64
C GLU A 67 20.80 43.96 5.81
N LEU A 68 21.00 45.00 5.01
CA LEU A 68 20.21 46.24 5.10
C LEU A 68 18.71 45.99 4.86
N ALA A 69 18.36 45.10 3.92
CA ALA A 69 16.97 44.70 3.69
C ALA A 69 16.38 43.91 4.88
N SER A 70 17.16 42.99 5.46
CA SER A 70 16.73 42.19 6.62
C SER A 70 16.62 43.04 7.89
N GLU A 71 17.61 43.90 8.18
CA GLU A 71 17.59 44.86 9.30
C GLU A 71 16.36 45.77 9.21
N PHE A 72 15.99 46.21 8.01
CA PHE A 72 14.81 47.02 7.76
C PHE A 72 13.51 46.27 8.08
N ILE A 73 13.35 45.06 7.54
CA ILE A 73 12.14 44.23 7.72
C ILE A 73 11.97 43.77 9.17
N SER A 74 13.07 43.50 9.88
CA SER A 74 13.05 43.20 11.31
C SER A 74 12.78 44.42 12.20
N SER A 75 12.72 45.62 11.64
CA SER A 75 12.39 46.84 12.38
C SER A 75 10.90 47.19 12.24
N ASP A 76 10.24 47.45 13.36
CA ASP A 76 8.82 47.87 13.45
C ASP A 76 8.54 49.27 12.84
N VAL A 77 9.52 49.82 12.13
CA VAL A 77 9.48 51.10 11.42
C VAL A 77 8.82 50.96 10.04
N GLY A 78 8.92 49.79 9.41
CA GLY A 78 8.47 49.56 8.03
C GLY A 78 7.02 49.06 7.86
N ILE A 79 6.36 48.66 8.95
CA ILE A 79 5.09 47.89 8.88
C ILE A 79 3.85 48.77 9.14
N SER A 80 3.99 49.90 9.86
CA SER A 80 2.84 50.77 10.16
C SER A 80 2.48 51.70 9.00
N ASP A 81 1.38 51.42 8.30
CA ASP A 81 0.79 52.30 7.26
C ASP A 81 0.25 53.63 7.84
N ALA A 82 0.26 53.78 9.18
CA ALA A 82 -0.16 54.96 9.94
C ALA A 82 0.68 56.24 9.66
N ARG A 83 1.79 56.14 8.93
CA ARG A 83 2.51 57.30 8.40
C ARG A 83 2.56 57.23 6.87
N ARG A 84 2.02 58.26 6.21
CA ARG A 84 2.00 58.41 4.74
C ARG A 84 3.44 58.48 4.20
N GLN A 85 4.03 57.34 3.89
CA GLN A 85 5.31 57.27 3.17
C GLN A 85 5.10 57.55 1.67
N PRO A 86 6.06 58.19 0.98
CA PRO A 86 5.95 58.52 -0.44
C PRO A 86 6.12 57.30 -1.37
N VAL A 87 6.59 56.18 -0.83
CA VAL A 87 6.55 54.86 -1.47
C VAL A 87 5.73 53.94 -0.57
N SER A 88 4.63 53.38 -1.09
CA SER A 88 3.79 52.45 -0.33
C SER A 88 4.49 51.11 -0.06
N VAL A 89 4.09 50.42 1.00
CA VAL A 89 4.66 49.10 1.37
C VAL A 89 4.56 48.10 0.21
N SER A 90 3.44 48.11 -0.52
CA SER A 90 3.25 47.24 -1.69
C SER A 90 4.18 47.59 -2.87
N ARG A 91 4.50 48.88 -3.08
CA ARG A 91 5.46 49.29 -4.12
C ARG A 91 6.91 48.96 -3.74
N LEU A 92 7.25 49.05 -2.45
CA LEU A 92 8.52 48.54 -1.92
C LEU A 92 8.62 47.02 -2.09
N ALA A 93 7.57 46.27 -1.71
CA ALA A 93 7.52 44.82 -1.85
C ALA A 93 7.66 44.38 -3.32
N SER A 94 7.04 45.07 -4.27
CA SER A 94 7.26 44.85 -5.71
C SER A 94 8.73 45.02 -6.12
N PHE A 95 9.40 46.11 -5.70
CA PHE A 95 10.82 46.31 -6.01
C PHE A 95 11.72 45.25 -5.36
N LEU A 96 11.45 44.90 -4.09
CA LEU A 96 12.19 43.88 -3.37
C LEU A 96 12.01 42.48 -4.00
N THR A 97 10.83 42.15 -4.54
CA THR A 97 10.59 40.93 -5.32
C THR A 97 11.53 40.85 -6.52
N ASP A 98 11.53 41.89 -7.37
CA ASP A 98 12.31 41.93 -8.62
C ASP A 98 13.82 41.86 -8.33
N TRP A 99 14.24 42.33 -7.16
CA TRP A 99 15.63 42.26 -6.67
C TRP A 99 16.01 40.91 -6.04
N ILE A 100 15.17 40.34 -5.16
CA ILE A 100 15.52 39.14 -4.38
C ILE A 100 15.32 37.84 -5.16
N GLN A 101 14.31 37.76 -6.03
CA GLN A 101 14.00 36.54 -6.77
C GLN A 101 15.15 36.09 -7.68
N PRO A 102 15.86 36.97 -8.43
CA PRO A 102 17.06 36.60 -9.19
C PRO A 102 18.30 36.27 -8.34
N LEU A 103 18.32 36.62 -7.04
CA LEU A 103 19.40 36.27 -6.12
C LEU A 103 19.21 34.86 -5.52
N LEU A 104 17.97 34.46 -5.27
CA LEU A 104 17.62 33.12 -4.79
C LEU A 104 17.74 32.03 -5.86
N ILE A 105 17.64 32.38 -7.15
CA ILE A 105 17.62 31.42 -8.27
C ILE A 105 19.05 31.00 -8.69
N PRO A 106 19.40 29.70 -8.70
CA PRO A 106 20.67 29.22 -9.25
C PRO A 106 20.82 29.55 -10.74
N ARG A 107 21.98 30.07 -11.14
CA ARG A 107 22.29 30.45 -12.54
C ARG A 107 22.78 29.25 -13.34
N GLU A 108 22.13 28.96 -14.46
CA GLU A 108 22.34 27.73 -15.26
C GLU A 108 23.72 27.61 -15.94
N LYS A 109 24.52 28.68 -15.96
CA LYS A 109 25.85 28.71 -16.61
C LYS A 109 27.03 28.37 -15.70
N SER A 110 26.78 28.05 -14.43
CA SER A 110 27.78 27.45 -13.55
C SER A 110 27.19 26.26 -12.81
N SER A 111 28.01 25.25 -12.53
CA SER A 111 27.71 24.15 -11.60
C SER A 111 27.73 24.63 -10.12
N GLY A 112 27.41 25.90 -9.89
CA GLY A 112 27.65 26.60 -8.64
C GLY A 112 26.48 26.49 -7.65
N LEU A 113 26.85 26.29 -6.39
CA LEU A 113 25.98 26.49 -5.24
C LEU A 113 25.47 27.94 -5.21
N CYS A 114 24.15 28.14 -5.11
CA CYS A 114 23.58 29.46 -4.89
C CYS A 114 23.69 29.82 -3.40
N VAL A 115 24.83 30.42 -3.00
CA VAL A 115 25.10 30.78 -1.61
C VAL A 115 23.97 31.62 -0.99
N HIS A 116 23.36 32.53 -1.78
CA HIS A 116 22.25 33.37 -1.31
C HIS A 116 20.94 32.60 -1.08
N CYS A 117 20.74 31.41 -1.65
CA CYS A 117 19.58 30.57 -1.29
C CYS A 117 19.78 29.82 0.04
N LEU A 118 21.01 29.73 0.54
CA LEU A 118 21.33 29.20 1.88
C LEU A 118 21.36 30.28 2.96
N ASP A 119 21.01 31.53 2.64
CA ASP A 119 20.87 32.62 3.61
C ASP A 119 19.40 32.81 3.98
N CYS A 120 19.07 32.60 5.26
CA CYS A 120 17.70 32.72 5.75
C CYS A 120 17.15 34.15 5.63
N ARG A 121 18.03 35.17 5.58
CA ARG A 121 17.66 36.58 5.39
C ARG A 121 17.09 36.82 4.00
N CYS A 122 17.57 36.11 2.97
CA CYS A 122 16.99 36.19 1.62
C CYS A 122 15.56 35.65 1.58
N TRP A 123 15.29 34.54 2.28
CA TRP A 123 13.93 34.01 2.42
C TRP A 123 13.04 34.90 3.29
N ALA A 124 13.58 35.54 4.34
CA ALA A 124 12.84 36.54 5.11
C ALA A 124 12.42 37.76 4.28
N VAL A 125 13.31 38.25 3.39
CA VAL A 125 12.98 39.30 2.40
C VAL A 125 11.87 38.84 1.44
N LEU A 126 11.97 37.62 0.88
CA LEU A 126 10.92 37.06 0.02
C LEU A 126 9.59 36.92 0.77
N ARG A 127 9.60 36.45 2.02
CA ARG A 127 8.42 36.31 2.89
C ARG A 127 7.74 37.65 3.15
N PHE A 128 8.51 38.71 3.38
CA PHE A 128 7.97 40.07 3.51
C PHE A 128 7.28 40.51 2.20
N CYS A 129 7.89 40.23 1.05
CA CYS A 129 7.27 40.56 -0.24
C CYS A 129 5.94 39.83 -0.42
N LEU A 130 5.93 38.49 -0.23
CA LEU A 130 4.76 37.62 -0.37
C LEU A 130 3.55 38.04 0.50
N LYS A 131 3.79 38.72 1.63
CA LYS A 131 2.73 39.26 2.50
C LYS A 131 2.15 40.60 2.05
N ASN A 132 2.88 41.37 1.22
CA ASN A 132 2.60 42.79 0.97
C ASN A 132 2.36 43.15 -0.52
N SER A 133 2.63 42.24 -1.46
CA SER A 133 2.31 42.42 -2.88
C SER A 133 1.93 41.09 -3.55
N GLN A 134 1.09 41.18 -4.58
CA GLN A 134 0.81 40.07 -5.49
C GLN A 134 1.77 40.15 -6.68
N PHE A 135 2.47 39.06 -6.99
CA PHE A 135 3.48 39.04 -8.07
C PHE A 135 3.70 37.65 -8.67
N ALA A 136 4.38 37.61 -9.82
CA ALA A 136 4.74 36.37 -10.51
C ALA A 136 5.93 35.67 -9.82
N VAL A 137 5.61 34.64 -9.03
CA VAL A 137 6.58 33.76 -8.38
C VAL A 137 7.27 32.88 -9.43
N SER A 138 8.60 32.80 -9.39
CA SER A 138 9.37 32.02 -10.37
C SER A 138 9.32 30.52 -10.06
N LEU A 139 9.04 29.73 -11.10
CA LEU A 139 9.09 28.26 -11.06
C LEU A 139 10.49 27.73 -10.69
N ASN A 140 11.55 28.52 -10.90
CA ASN A 140 12.91 28.16 -10.51
C ASN A 140 13.16 28.16 -8.99
N LEU A 141 12.23 28.67 -8.15
CA LEU A 141 12.34 28.51 -6.70
C LEU A 141 12.32 27.03 -6.25
N LEU A 142 11.81 26.11 -7.09
CA LEU A 142 11.96 24.67 -6.87
C LEU A 142 13.43 24.21 -6.92
N LYS A 143 14.26 24.80 -7.79
CA LYS A 143 15.73 24.57 -7.80
C LYS A 143 16.39 25.15 -6.55
N SER A 144 15.93 26.31 -6.09
CA SER A 144 16.42 26.95 -4.85
C SER A 144 16.11 26.10 -3.63
N ALA A 145 14.87 25.65 -3.48
CA ALA A 145 14.44 24.76 -2.39
C ALA A 145 15.22 23.44 -2.39
N ALA A 146 15.45 22.83 -3.56
CA ALA A 146 16.29 21.64 -3.69
C ALA A 146 17.72 21.85 -3.14
N GLN A 147 18.34 23.01 -3.39
CA GLN A 147 19.66 23.32 -2.82
C GLN A 147 19.62 23.50 -1.29
N VAL A 148 18.55 24.09 -0.74
CA VAL A 148 18.36 24.18 0.73
C VAL A 148 18.25 22.77 1.33
N PHE A 149 17.38 21.90 0.80
CA PHE A 149 17.22 20.52 1.29
C PHE A 149 18.50 19.67 1.17
N LYS A 150 19.35 19.97 0.17
CA LYS A 150 20.62 19.27 -0.06
C LYS A 150 21.77 19.72 0.86
N TYR A 151 21.85 21.02 1.19
CA TYR A 151 23.05 21.62 1.79
C TYR A 151 22.85 22.22 3.18
N SER A 152 21.61 22.37 3.66
CA SER A 152 21.33 22.95 4.99
C SER A 152 21.29 21.93 6.13
N GLU A 153 21.42 20.64 5.83
CA GLU A 153 21.30 19.56 6.82
C GLU A 153 22.45 19.52 7.83
N GLY A 154 22.15 19.09 9.07
CA GLY A 154 23.11 19.01 10.17
C GLY A 154 23.61 20.36 10.73
N SER A 155 23.37 21.47 10.03
CA SER A 155 23.68 22.82 10.50
C SER A 155 22.67 23.31 11.54
N ALA A 156 23.13 24.06 12.55
CA ALA A 156 22.28 24.69 13.56
C ALA A 156 21.27 25.69 12.95
N ASP A 157 21.63 26.35 11.85
CA ASP A 157 20.72 27.24 11.11
C ASP A 157 19.87 26.51 10.05
N GLY A 158 20.09 25.20 9.85
CA GLY A 158 19.38 24.38 8.87
C GLY A 158 17.88 24.31 9.13
N LYS A 159 17.47 24.16 10.40
CA LYS A 159 16.07 24.19 10.81
C LYS A 159 15.40 25.54 10.48
N ARG A 160 16.07 26.65 10.77
CA ARG A 160 15.57 28.01 10.45
C ARG A 160 15.44 28.24 8.95
N LEU A 161 16.33 27.68 8.14
CA LEU A 161 16.24 27.70 6.68
C LEU A 161 15.03 26.90 6.20
N PHE A 162 14.80 25.69 6.72
CA PHE A 162 13.61 24.90 6.40
C PHE A 162 12.31 25.61 6.83
N GLU A 163 12.28 26.24 8.02
CA GLU A 163 11.15 27.05 8.49
C GLU A 163 10.89 28.23 7.53
N SER A 164 11.94 28.97 7.17
CA SER A 164 11.84 30.14 6.26
C SER A 164 11.36 29.75 4.85
N VAL A 165 11.81 28.60 4.33
CA VAL A 165 11.34 28.04 3.05
C VAL A 165 9.88 27.60 3.17
N LEU A 166 9.52 26.89 4.24
CA LEU A 166 8.16 26.40 4.49
C LEU A 166 7.17 27.56 4.51
N GLU A 167 7.43 28.61 5.29
CA GLU A 167 6.58 29.80 5.37
C GLU A 167 6.46 30.53 4.03
N CYS A 168 7.51 30.55 3.20
CA CYS A 168 7.43 31.11 1.85
C CYS A 168 6.55 30.27 0.93
N PHE A 169 6.72 28.94 0.92
CA PHE A 169 5.91 28.05 0.08
C PHE A 169 4.44 28.00 0.54
N GLU A 170 4.16 28.01 1.85
CA GLU A 170 2.80 28.14 2.39
C GLU A 170 2.11 29.44 1.90
N LEU A 171 2.83 30.57 1.87
CA LEU A 171 2.31 31.84 1.32
C LEU A 171 2.12 31.80 -0.21
N ILE A 172 3.08 31.26 -0.97
CA ILE A 172 2.99 31.12 -2.43
C ILE A 172 1.77 30.28 -2.83
N LEU A 173 1.55 29.17 -2.12
CA LEU A 173 0.56 28.16 -2.48
C LEU A 173 -0.84 28.47 -1.93
N SER A 174 -0.94 29.22 -0.83
CA SER A 174 -2.22 29.79 -0.38
C SER A 174 -2.67 30.94 -1.29
N ALA A 175 -1.75 31.79 -1.77
CA ALA A 175 -2.07 32.85 -2.74
C ALA A 175 -2.36 32.32 -4.15
N ASN A 176 -1.68 31.26 -4.60
CA ASN A 176 -1.93 30.60 -5.88
C ASN A 176 -1.70 29.08 -5.79
N PRO A 177 -2.76 28.28 -5.53
CA PRO A 177 -2.66 26.82 -5.44
C PRO A 177 -2.12 26.12 -6.70
N ARG A 178 -2.15 26.80 -7.85
CA ARG A 178 -1.67 26.29 -9.15
C ARG A 178 -0.28 26.81 -9.54
N ALA A 179 0.42 27.54 -8.67
CA ALA A 179 1.68 28.24 -8.98
C ALA A 179 2.69 27.38 -9.78
N PHE A 180 2.91 26.13 -9.37
CA PHE A 180 3.88 25.22 -9.98
C PHE A 180 3.28 24.18 -10.95
N TYR A 181 1.99 24.28 -11.33
CA TYR A 181 1.35 23.32 -12.25
C TYR A 181 1.93 23.40 -13.68
N ASN A 182 2.51 24.55 -14.05
CA ASN A 182 3.18 24.76 -15.33
C ASN A 182 4.71 24.56 -15.27
N ALA A 183 5.27 24.11 -14.14
CA ALA A 183 6.69 23.78 -14.04
C ALA A 183 7.01 22.51 -14.82
N SER A 184 8.18 22.42 -15.47
CA SER A 184 8.59 21.17 -16.08
C SER A 184 8.93 20.14 -15.00
N MET A 185 8.82 18.85 -15.35
CA MET A 185 9.28 17.75 -14.49
C MET A 185 10.76 17.95 -14.09
N ASP A 186 11.57 18.56 -14.95
CA ASP A 186 12.99 18.84 -14.71
C ASP A 186 13.23 19.90 -13.61
N LEU A 187 12.24 20.75 -13.29
CA LEU A 187 12.25 21.63 -12.11
C LEU A 187 11.78 20.88 -10.84
N TRP A 188 10.81 19.97 -10.98
CA TRP A 188 10.27 19.19 -9.87
C TRP A 188 11.24 18.10 -9.37
N ARG A 189 11.89 17.34 -10.26
CA ARG A 189 12.74 16.19 -9.89
C ARG A 189 13.78 16.53 -8.82
N PRO A 190 14.61 17.59 -8.93
CA PRO A 190 15.58 17.92 -7.89
C PRO A 190 14.91 18.24 -6.55
N CYS A 191 13.80 18.98 -6.57
CA CYS A 191 13.06 19.34 -5.36
C CYS A 191 12.51 18.09 -4.65
N VAL A 192 11.89 17.18 -5.41
CA VAL A 192 11.30 15.93 -4.90
C VAL A 192 12.37 14.97 -4.40
N VAL A 193 13.49 14.79 -5.11
CA VAL A 193 14.58 13.90 -4.67
C VAL A 193 15.20 14.35 -3.35
N GLU A 194 15.52 15.64 -3.21
CA GLU A 194 16.22 16.13 -2.01
C GLU A 194 15.29 16.19 -0.79
N ILE A 195 13.99 16.54 -0.94
CA ILE A 195 13.03 16.48 0.18
C ILE A 195 12.71 15.04 0.61
N VAL A 196 12.61 14.10 -0.34
CA VAL A 196 12.49 12.66 -0.04
C VAL A 196 13.73 12.18 0.73
N GLY A 197 14.93 12.55 0.28
CA GLY A 197 16.18 12.28 0.99
C GLY A 197 16.19 12.85 2.41
N SER A 198 15.67 14.07 2.60
CA SER A 198 15.59 14.70 3.93
C SER A 198 14.68 13.89 4.86
N VAL A 199 13.51 13.44 4.39
CA VAL A 199 12.59 12.57 5.17
C VAL A 199 13.24 11.22 5.52
N HIS A 200 14.04 10.64 4.63
CA HIS A 200 14.82 9.44 4.93
C HIS A 200 15.77 9.63 6.13
N ARG A 201 16.39 10.82 6.21
CA ARG A 201 17.35 11.18 7.26
C ARG A 201 16.69 11.61 8.58
N CYS A 202 15.38 11.89 8.58
CA CYS A 202 14.59 12.15 9.79
C CYS A 202 14.46 10.90 10.68
N SER A 203 15.44 10.67 11.55
CA SER A 203 15.47 9.55 12.50
C SER A 203 14.93 9.93 13.89
N GLY A 204 13.96 9.15 14.38
CA GLY A 204 13.61 8.96 15.80
C GLY A 204 13.09 10.15 16.60
N ASN A 205 13.93 11.17 16.80
CA ASN A 205 13.74 12.21 17.82
C ASN A 205 12.93 13.40 17.27
N GLY A 206 12.11 14.00 18.13
CA GLY A 206 10.96 14.85 17.74
C GLY A 206 11.24 16.26 17.21
N ASP A 207 12.33 16.49 16.47
CA ASP A 207 12.66 17.83 15.91
C ASP A 207 12.42 17.94 14.39
N HIS A 208 11.86 16.90 13.77
CA HIS A 208 11.70 16.75 12.31
C HIS A 208 10.39 17.32 11.73
N ASP A 209 9.51 17.92 12.53
CA ASP A 209 8.17 18.38 12.11
C ASP A 209 8.21 19.28 10.87
N VAL A 210 9.17 20.22 10.81
CA VAL A 210 9.34 21.16 9.69
C VAL A 210 9.62 20.43 8.38
N VAL A 211 10.48 19.41 8.40
CA VAL A 211 10.83 18.60 7.21
C VAL A 211 9.62 17.75 6.78
N LEU A 212 8.88 17.19 7.74
CA LEU A 212 7.65 16.45 7.44
C LEU A 212 6.57 17.37 6.86
N ARG A 213 6.39 18.60 7.37
CA ARG A 213 5.46 19.60 6.82
C ARG A 213 5.85 20.05 5.42
N LEU A 214 7.14 20.32 5.18
CA LEU A 214 7.68 20.59 3.83
C LEU A 214 7.39 19.44 2.87
N ALA A 215 7.62 18.20 3.29
CA ALA A 215 7.33 17.02 2.47
C ALA A 215 5.83 16.89 2.16
N HIS A 216 4.94 17.08 3.14
CA HIS A 216 3.49 17.07 2.90
C HIS A 216 3.06 18.15 1.91
N LEU A 217 3.55 19.38 2.07
CA LEU A 217 3.21 20.51 1.20
C LEU A 217 3.72 20.26 -0.24
N LEU A 218 5.00 19.97 -0.40
CA LEU A 218 5.63 19.82 -1.71
C LEU A 218 5.15 18.56 -2.45
N LEU A 219 5.04 17.42 -1.78
CA LEU A 219 4.50 16.21 -2.40
C LEU A 219 3.00 16.36 -2.68
N GLY A 220 2.22 17.00 -1.81
CA GLY A 220 0.79 17.29 -2.06
C GLY A 220 0.55 18.14 -3.31
N HIS A 221 1.37 19.16 -3.55
CA HIS A 221 1.31 19.92 -4.80
C HIS A 221 1.92 19.17 -5.99
N PHE A 222 2.89 18.26 -5.77
CA PHE A 222 3.42 17.40 -6.82
C PHE A 222 2.42 16.33 -7.30
N VAL A 223 1.62 15.72 -6.40
CA VAL A 223 0.47 14.86 -6.76
C VAL A 223 -0.46 15.58 -7.73
N ASN A 224 -0.83 16.82 -7.42
CA ASN A 224 -1.71 17.61 -8.25
C ASN A 224 -1.05 18.01 -9.59
N PHE A 225 0.24 18.34 -9.60
CA PHE A 225 0.99 18.54 -10.85
C PHE A 225 0.95 17.30 -11.75
N LEU A 226 1.22 16.10 -11.22
CA LEU A 226 1.17 14.85 -11.97
C LEU A 226 -0.24 14.58 -12.51
N ARG A 227 -1.27 14.70 -11.66
CA ARG A 227 -2.68 14.43 -11.97
C ARG A 227 -3.28 15.36 -13.04
N PHE A 228 -2.76 16.58 -13.18
CA PHE A 228 -3.30 17.59 -14.10
C PHE A 228 -2.32 17.99 -15.21
N HIS A 229 -1.24 17.21 -15.44
CA HIS A 229 -0.28 17.52 -16.49
C HIS A 229 -0.83 17.24 -17.89
N LYS A 230 -0.47 18.09 -18.86
CA LYS A 230 -0.95 18.02 -20.25
C LYS A 230 -0.39 16.83 -21.05
N ASP A 231 0.75 16.29 -20.62
CA ASP A 231 1.44 15.15 -21.24
C ASP A 231 1.94 14.19 -20.15
N PRO A 232 1.11 13.22 -19.72
CA PRO A 232 1.51 12.20 -18.75
C PRO A 232 2.55 11.21 -19.32
N THR A 233 2.61 11.03 -20.63
CA THR A 233 3.49 10.04 -21.29
C THR A 233 4.96 10.43 -21.19
N ASN A 234 5.27 11.71 -21.38
CA ASN A 234 6.60 12.28 -21.20
C ASN A 234 7.00 12.32 -19.72
N ILE A 235 6.06 12.62 -18.82
CA ILE A 235 6.28 12.50 -17.37
C ILE A 235 6.68 11.07 -16.98
N PHE A 236 5.95 10.06 -17.44
CA PHE A 236 6.21 8.65 -17.08
C PHE A 236 7.69 8.26 -17.27
N SER A 237 8.25 8.54 -18.45
CA SER A 237 9.66 8.24 -18.75
C SER A 237 10.61 8.95 -17.79
N LYS A 238 10.40 10.26 -17.56
CA LYS A 238 11.23 11.06 -16.64
C LYS A 238 11.02 10.70 -15.17
N PHE A 239 9.87 10.14 -14.80
CA PHE A 239 9.57 9.67 -13.45
C PHE A 239 10.28 8.33 -13.16
N VAL A 240 10.17 7.37 -14.09
CA VAL A 240 10.85 6.07 -14.02
C VAL A 240 12.37 6.21 -13.94
N ASP A 241 12.94 7.14 -14.71
CA ASP A 241 14.38 7.40 -14.73
C ASP A 241 14.92 7.89 -13.36
N GLY A 242 14.29 8.91 -12.77
CA GLY A 242 14.90 9.68 -11.67
C GLY A 242 14.05 9.92 -10.41
N LEU A 243 12.87 9.31 -10.30
CA LEU A 243 12.00 9.42 -9.11
C LEU A 243 11.53 8.08 -8.55
N LEU A 244 11.41 7.04 -9.39
CA LEU A 244 10.93 5.71 -8.98
C LEU A 244 11.72 5.14 -7.78
N GLU A 245 13.05 5.13 -7.85
CA GLU A 245 13.89 4.50 -6.83
C GLU A 245 13.81 5.21 -5.46
N PRO A 246 14.04 6.54 -5.33
CA PRO A 246 13.88 7.24 -4.04
C PRO A 246 12.48 7.15 -3.44
N LEU A 247 11.43 7.17 -4.27
CA LEU A 247 10.05 7.06 -3.78
C LEU A 247 9.71 5.64 -3.29
N LEU A 248 10.33 4.60 -3.86
CA LEU A 248 10.19 3.23 -3.37
C LEU A 248 10.88 3.01 -2.03
N GLU A 249 12.08 3.54 -1.85
CA GLU A 249 12.75 3.48 -0.54
C GLU A 249 11.92 4.20 0.53
N LEU A 250 11.33 5.36 0.19
CA LEU A 250 10.49 6.11 1.10
C LEU A 250 9.19 5.37 1.42
N LEU A 251 8.53 4.78 0.42
CA LEU A 251 7.33 3.96 0.59
C LEU A 251 7.57 2.80 1.56
N VAL A 252 8.71 2.11 1.43
CA VAL A 252 9.11 1.02 2.32
C VAL A 252 9.39 1.53 3.74
N LEU A 253 10.13 2.63 3.89
CA LEU A 253 10.42 3.25 5.18
C LEU A 253 9.13 3.68 5.90
N LEU A 254 8.19 4.30 5.18
CA LEU A 254 6.91 4.75 5.74
C LEU A 254 6.02 3.57 6.15
N HIS A 255 5.92 2.52 5.33
CA HIS A 255 5.21 1.29 5.69
C HIS A 255 5.82 0.56 6.91
N LEU A 256 7.14 0.65 7.12
CA LEU A 256 7.78 0.13 8.33
C LEU A 256 7.43 0.97 9.57
N ARG A 257 7.46 2.31 9.47
CA ARG A 257 7.13 3.21 10.59
C ARG A 257 5.65 3.16 10.98
N THR A 258 4.73 3.12 10.02
CA THR A 258 3.28 3.06 10.31
C THR A 258 2.86 1.75 10.98
N LYS A 259 3.48 0.61 10.61
CA LYS A 259 3.24 -0.68 11.28
C LYS A 259 3.78 -0.71 12.73
N GLY A 260 4.60 0.27 13.14
CA GLY A 260 5.10 0.44 14.51
C GLY A 260 4.29 1.38 15.42
N GLY A 261 3.11 1.86 14.99
CA GLY A 261 2.23 2.69 15.81
C GLY A 261 2.65 4.17 15.98
N VAL A 262 3.69 4.63 15.29
CA VAL A 262 4.26 5.99 15.46
C VAL A 262 3.62 7.01 14.51
N CYS A 263 3.02 8.05 15.10
CA CYS A 263 2.63 9.34 14.53
C CYS A 263 1.79 9.35 13.23
N GLY A 264 0.59 9.93 13.32
CA GLY A 264 -0.32 10.11 12.17
C GLY A 264 0.29 10.85 10.97
N GLN A 265 1.29 11.71 11.18
CA GLN A 265 2.02 12.40 10.10
C GLN A 265 2.71 11.42 9.13
N PHE A 266 3.27 10.30 9.62
CA PHE A 266 3.84 9.30 8.71
C PHE A 266 2.75 8.54 7.94
N GLY A 267 1.55 8.40 8.51
CA GLY A 267 0.39 7.81 7.84
C GLY A 267 -0.21 8.70 6.74
N SER A 268 -0.24 10.02 6.93
CA SER A 268 -0.63 10.96 5.87
C SER A 268 0.45 11.10 4.79
N LEU A 269 1.74 11.09 5.17
CA LEU A 269 2.84 11.14 4.20
C LEU A 269 2.91 9.86 3.35
N LEU A 270 2.61 8.70 3.93
CA LEU A 270 2.50 7.42 3.22
C LEU A 270 1.48 7.52 2.07
N ARG A 271 0.28 8.02 2.35
CA ARG A 271 -0.77 8.22 1.33
C ARG A 271 -0.33 9.17 0.22
N LEU A 272 0.36 10.26 0.56
CA LEU A 272 0.92 11.18 -0.44
C LEU A 272 1.97 10.50 -1.34
N VAL A 273 2.82 9.63 -0.79
CA VAL A 273 3.80 8.86 -1.60
C VAL A 273 3.11 7.82 -2.47
N GLU A 274 2.08 7.14 -1.97
CA GLU A 274 1.21 6.24 -2.76
C GLU A 274 0.50 7.00 -3.90
N ASP A 275 -0.01 8.21 -3.64
CA ASP A 275 -0.61 9.10 -4.65
C ASP A 275 0.41 9.59 -5.69
N VAL A 276 1.63 9.98 -5.28
CA VAL A 276 2.70 10.40 -6.21
C VAL A 276 3.09 9.24 -7.13
N LEU A 277 3.28 8.03 -6.59
CA LEU A 277 3.57 6.84 -7.39
C LEU A 277 2.42 6.47 -8.33
N SER A 278 1.17 6.53 -7.85
CA SER A 278 -0.01 6.20 -8.66
C SER A 278 -0.22 7.20 -9.80
N ASN A 279 -0.13 8.51 -9.55
CA ASN A 279 -0.28 9.52 -10.60
C ASN A 279 0.95 9.60 -11.54
N GLY A 280 2.15 9.22 -11.08
CA GLY A 280 3.37 9.22 -11.89
C GLY A 280 3.55 7.99 -12.79
N LEU A 281 3.15 6.81 -12.31
CA LEU A 281 3.32 5.52 -13.02
C LEU A 281 2.02 5.03 -13.67
N PHE A 282 0.90 5.16 -12.96
CA PHE A 282 -0.37 4.53 -13.29
C PHE A 282 -1.45 5.55 -13.66
N HIS A 283 -1.02 6.70 -14.21
CA HIS A 283 -1.92 7.75 -14.69
C HIS A 283 -2.99 7.19 -15.65
N PRO A 284 -4.27 7.58 -15.55
CA PRO A 284 -5.37 7.02 -16.35
C PRO A 284 -5.12 6.97 -17.87
N THR A 285 -4.38 7.93 -18.43
CA THR A 285 -3.99 7.97 -19.86
C THR A 285 -3.00 6.88 -20.26
N ASN A 286 -2.13 6.46 -19.33
CA ASN A 286 -0.97 5.60 -19.62
C ASN A 286 -1.18 4.16 -19.14
N ILE A 287 -1.99 3.96 -18.10
CA ILE A 287 -2.13 2.66 -17.41
C ILE A 287 -2.62 1.53 -18.33
N GLY A 288 -3.40 1.84 -19.37
CA GLY A 288 -3.79 0.87 -20.41
C GLY A 288 -2.62 0.26 -21.20
N GLY A 289 -1.48 0.96 -21.25
CA GLY A 289 -0.25 0.47 -21.88
C GLY A 289 0.41 -0.70 -21.14
N PHE A 290 0.07 -0.94 -19.87
CA PHE A 290 0.52 -2.13 -19.14
C PHE A 290 -0.18 -3.40 -19.65
N PHE A 291 -1.48 -3.36 -19.93
CA PHE A 291 -2.23 -4.48 -20.53
C PHE A 291 -1.81 -4.78 -21.99
N SER A 292 -1.07 -3.87 -22.62
CA SER A 292 -0.50 -4.07 -23.97
C SER A 292 0.84 -4.81 -23.96
N LEU A 293 1.40 -5.12 -22.79
CA LEU A 293 2.56 -5.99 -22.63
C LEU A 293 2.10 -7.45 -22.53
N LYS A 294 2.30 -8.23 -23.58
CA LYS A 294 2.29 -9.69 -23.48
C LYS A 294 3.52 -10.15 -22.70
N SER A 295 3.33 -11.08 -21.77
CA SER A 295 4.44 -11.87 -21.22
C SER A 295 5.09 -12.69 -22.34
N SER A 296 6.41 -12.87 -22.25
CA SER A 296 7.22 -13.39 -23.36
C SER A 296 7.23 -14.92 -23.43
N ILE A 297 6.06 -15.54 -23.44
CA ILE A 297 5.89 -17.00 -23.64
C ILE A 297 5.81 -17.37 -25.14
N ALA A 298 5.41 -16.41 -26.00
CA ALA A 298 5.43 -16.56 -27.46
C ALA A 298 6.08 -15.35 -28.16
N GLU A 299 6.68 -15.58 -29.34
CA GLU A 299 7.55 -14.60 -29.99
C GLU A 299 6.84 -13.42 -30.69
N GLN A 300 7.31 -12.22 -30.35
CA GLN A 300 7.46 -11.03 -31.21
C GLN A 300 6.24 -10.31 -31.85
N LYS A 301 6.53 -9.08 -32.31
CA LYS A 301 5.72 -8.20 -33.18
C LYS A 301 4.29 -7.88 -32.73
N THR A 302 4.18 -7.09 -31.66
CA THR A 302 3.07 -6.12 -31.50
C THR A 302 3.61 -4.81 -30.90
N TRP A 303 2.92 -3.69 -31.12
CA TRP A 303 3.37 -2.34 -30.75
C TRP A 303 3.25 -2.13 -29.22
N THR A 304 4.29 -2.51 -28.46
CA THR A 304 4.39 -2.13 -27.04
C THR A 304 4.86 -0.68 -26.91
N PRO A 305 4.17 0.23 -26.18
CA PRO A 305 4.66 1.59 -25.95
C PRO A 305 6.01 1.55 -25.22
N LYS A 306 7.03 2.22 -25.77
CA LYS A 306 8.44 2.08 -25.33
C LYS A 306 8.66 2.33 -23.84
N GLY A 307 7.86 3.20 -23.22
CA GLY A 307 7.95 3.55 -21.80
C GLY A 307 7.77 2.37 -20.84
N HIS A 308 6.69 1.58 -20.96
CA HIS A 308 6.41 0.51 -19.99
C HIS A 308 7.45 -0.61 -20.02
N ARG A 309 8.05 -0.88 -21.19
CA ARG A 309 9.20 -1.79 -21.31
C ARG A 309 10.43 -1.27 -20.56
N GLU A 310 10.69 0.04 -20.62
CA GLU A 310 11.78 0.67 -19.87
C GLU A 310 11.51 0.69 -18.35
N PHE A 311 10.25 0.75 -17.91
CA PHE A 311 9.87 0.55 -16.50
C PHE A 311 10.22 -0.85 -16.00
N PHE A 312 9.78 -1.92 -16.67
CA PHE A 312 10.14 -3.28 -16.24
C PHE A 312 11.65 -3.55 -16.36
N LYS A 313 12.34 -2.91 -17.31
CA LYS A 313 13.82 -2.92 -17.38
C LYS A 313 14.47 -2.18 -16.20
N LYS A 314 13.96 -1.02 -15.78
CA LYS A 314 14.42 -0.30 -14.58
C LYS A 314 14.20 -1.13 -13.31
N LEU A 315 13.06 -1.83 -13.20
CA LEU A 315 12.81 -2.79 -12.12
C LEU A 315 13.79 -3.97 -12.16
N GLY A 316 14.06 -4.54 -13.34
CA GLY A 316 15.08 -5.58 -13.53
C GLY A 316 16.48 -5.12 -13.13
N ASN A 317 16.86 -3.89 -13.46
CA ASN A 317 18.13 -3.30 -13.05
C ASN A 317 18.22 -3.15 -11.52
N ILE A 318 17.15 -2.70 -10.84
CA ILE A 318 17.11 -2.60 -9.37
C ILE A 318 17.34 -3.96 -8.68
N ILE A 319 16.90 -5.05 -9.32
CA ILE A 319 17.16 -6.43 -8.88
C ILE A 319 18.63 -6.82 -9.10
N THR A 320 19.20 -6.57 -10.29
CA THR A 320 20.63 -6.88 -10.53
C THR A 320 21.59 -6.02 -9.71
N ASP A 321 21.18 -4.79 -9.41
CA ASP A 321 21.90 -3.85 -8.53
C ASP A 321 21.71 -4.18 -7.03
N LYS A 322 20.98 -5.25 -6.69
CA LYS A 322 20.84 -5.82 -5.33
C LYS A 322 20.30 -4.84 -4.28
N LYS A 323 19.47 -3.88 -4.67
CA LYS A 323 19.01 -2.79 -3.78
C LYS A 323 17.92 -3.27 -2.81
N ALA A 324 18.32 -4.00 -1.77
CA ALA A 324 17.46 -4.74 -0.85
C ALA A 324 16.32 -3.93 -0.18
N MET A 325 16.49 -2.61 0.00
CA MET A 325 15.45 -1.72 0.51
C MET A 325 14.42 -1.36 -0.57
N VAL A 326 14.86 -1.02 -1.78
CA VAL A 326 13.99 -0.77 -2.95
C VAL A 326 13.19 -2.04 -3.30
N LEU A 327 13.83 -3.22 -3.22
CA LEU A 327 13.22 -4.50 -3.54
C LEU A 327 11.98 -4.80 -2.68
N ARG A 328 11.93 -4.34 -1.42
CA ARG A 328 10.76 -4.46 -0.52
C ARG A 328 9.55 -3.61 -0.98
N GLY A 329 9.72 -2.73 -1.97
CA GLY A 329 8.67 -1.87 -2.50
C GLY A 329 7.92 -2.43 -3.71
N PHE A 330 8.41 -3.49 -4.34
CA PHE A 330 7.86 -4.03 -5.60
C PHE A 330 6.43 -4.56 -5.44
N GLY A 331 6.13 -5.28 -4.35
CA GLY A 331 4.76 -5.75 -4.10
C GLY A 331 3.76 -4.61 -3.89
N TYR A 332 4.21 -3.51 -3.28
CA TYR A 332 3.38 -2.31 -3.14
C TYR A 332 3.13 -1.62 -4.50
N LEU A 333 4.07 -1.63 -5.45
CA LEU A 333 3.79 -1.13 -6.81
C LEU A 333 2.67 -1.91 -7.49
N PHE A 334 2.65 -3.24 -7.35
CA PHE A 334 1.57 -4.04 -7.91
C PHE A 334 0.22 -3.72 -7.25
N ARG A 335 0.19 -3.57 -5.91
CA ARG A 335 -1.00 -3.09 -5.18
C ARG A 335 -1.48 -1.71 -5.68
N LEU A 336 -0.57 -0.77 -5.94
CA LEU A 336 -0.90 0.56 -6.46
C LEU A 336 -1.38 0.53 -7.91
N PHE A 337 -0.80 -0.32 -8.76
CA PHE A 337 -1.30 -0.59 -10.12
C PHE A 337 -2.75 -1.09 -10.06
N ILE A 338 -3.01 -2.16 -9.31
CA ILE A 338 -4.34 -2.74 -9.09
C ILE A 338 -5.34 -1.67 -8.62
N THR A 339 -5.00 -0.91 -7.57
CA THR A 339 -5.84 0.16 -7.02
C THR A 339 -6.15 1.24 -8.07
N SER A 340 -5.16 1.60 -8.89
CA SER A 340 -5.32 2.57 -9.98
C SER A 340 -6.27 2.04 -11.07
N THR A 341 -6.16 0.78 -11.49
CA THR A 341 -7.09 0.18 -12.48
C THR A 341 -8.54 0.14 -11.96
N LYS A 342 -8.74 -0.15 -10.66
CA LYS A 342 -10.06 -0.10 -10.02
C LYS A 342 -10.69 1.29 -10.06
N SER A 343 -9.90 2.33 -9.79
CA SER A 343 -10.39 3.72 -9.82
C SER A 343 -10.97 4.10 -11.19
N GLN A 344 -10.34 3.64 -12.29
CA GLN A 344 -10.85 3.86 -13.65
C GLN A 344 -12.14 3.10 -13.93
N LYS A 345 -12.22 1.81 -13.54
CA LYS A 345 -13.44 1.02 -13.74
C LYS A 345 -14.64 1.68 -13.03
N GLY A 346 -14.46 2.16 -11.80
CA GLY A 346 -15.48 2.89 -11.06
C GLY A 346 -15.91 4.20 -11.74
N VAL A 347 -14.95 5.02 -12.21
CA VAL A 347 -15.26 6.27 -12.93
C VAL A 347 -15.93 6.01 -14.29
N SER A 348 -15.55 4.94 -14.99
CA SER A 348 -16.17 4.53 -16.26
C SER A 348 -17.62 4.08 -16.06
N LEU A 349 -17.90 3.31 -15.00
CA LEU A 349 -19.26 2.89 -14.63
C LEU A 349 -20.13 4.09 -14.23
N ALA A 350 -19.60 5.05 -13.46
CA ALA A 350 -20.32 6.29 -13.12
C ALA A 350 -20.60 7.17 -14.36
N ALA A 351 -19.63 7.31 -15.27
CA ALA A 351 -19.83 8.03 -16.53
C ALA A 351 -20.83 7.32 -17.47
N LYS A 352 -20.94 5.99 -17.41
CA LYS A 352 -21.98 5.22 -18.10
C LYS A 352 -23.37 5.45 -17.47
N SER A 353 -23.50 5.54 -16.14
CA SER A 353 -24.82 5.72 -15.51
C SER A 353 -25.54 7.02 -15.91
N ASP A 354 -24.81 8.08 -16.25
CA ASP A 354 -25.38 9.34 -16.76
C ASP A 354 -25.83 9.27 -18.25
N GLN A 355 -25.58 8.15 -18.95
CA GLN A 355 -25.97 7.96 -20.37
C GLN A 355 -26.65 6.62 -20.71
N ALA A 356 -26.76 5.68 -19.78
CA ALA A 356 -27.23 4.32 -20.02
C ALA A 356 -28.71 4.08 -19.64
N LEU A 357 -29.64 4.94 -20.10
CA LEU A 357 -31.09 4.66 -20.02
C LEU A 357 -31.57 3.80 -21.23
N ALA A 358 -30.72 2.87 -21.67
CA ALA A 358 -31.01 1.81 -22.65
C ALA A 358 -29.94 0.71 -22.58
N LYS A 359 -30.37 -0.56 -22.77
CA LYS A 359 -29.55 -1.79 -22.82
C LYS A 359 -28.95 -2.28 -21.49
N ASN A 360 -29.80 -2.87 -20.64
CA ASN A 360 -29.36 -3.76 -19.56
C ASN A 360 -29.08 -5.17 -20.11
N SER A 361 -27.81 -5.54 -20.28
CA SER A 361 -27.38 -6.94 -20.48
C SER A 361 -25.89 -7.11 -20.18
N GLU A 362 -25.47 -6.88 -18.92
CA GLU A 362 -24.11 -7.24 -18.48
C GLU A 362 -24.00 -8.77 -18.41
N THR A 363 -23.43 -9.38 -19.47
CA THR A 363 -23.21 -10.83 -19.54
C THR A 363 -21.93 -11.23 -18.80
N SER A 364 -21.77 -12.54 -18.57
CA SER A 364 -20.60 -13.10 -17.86
C SER A 364 -19.23 -12.83 -18.51
N ASP A 365 -19.19 -12.30 -19.74
CA ASP A 365 -17.96 -12.21 -20.53
C ASP A 365 -17.10 -10.96 -20.24
N GLU A 366 -17.69 -9.81 -19.85
CA GLU A 366 -16.90 -8.61 -19.50
C GLU A 366 -15.97 -8.88 -18.29
N ARG A 367 -16.30 -9.83 -17.40
CA ARG A 367 -15.38 -10.23 -16.31
C ARG A 367 -14.22 -11.07 -16.85
N LYS A 368 -14.51 -12.11 -17.64
CA LYS A 368 -13.52 -13.03 -18.26
C LYS A 368 -12.52 -12.31 -19.16
N GLU A 369 -12.94 -11.20 -19.79
CA GLU A 369 -12.05 -10.36 -20.60
C GLU A 369 -11.11 -9.50 -19.74
N THR A 370 -11.40 -9.30 -18.45
CA THR A 370 -10.55 -8.49 -17.55
C THR A 370 -9.67 -9.28 -16.58
N SER A 371 -9.92 -10.58 -16.33
CA SER A 371 -9.04 -11.43 -15.52
C SER A 371 -7.71 -11.72 -16.23
N LYS A 372 -7.79 -12.18 -17.50
CA LYS A 372 -6.63 -12.52 -18.36
C LYS A 372 -5.56 -11.40 -18.46
N PRO A 373 -5.89 -10.15 -18.81
CA PRO A 373 -4.88 -9.09 -18.88
C PRO A 373 -4.31 -8.67 -17.51
N LEU A 374 -5.00 -8.96 -16.40
CA LEU A 374 -4.43 -8.79 -15.05
C LEU A 374 -3.42 -9.88 -14.71
N PHE A 375 -3.63 -11.13 -15.15
CA PHE A 375 -2.66 -12.22 -14.97
C PHE A 375 -1.36 -11.94 -15.76
N GLU A 376 -1.45 -11.48 -17.01
CA GLU A 376 -0.29 -11.06 -17.80
C GLU A 376 0.57 -9.99 -17.10
N VAL A 377 -0.07 -8.96 -16.51
CA VAL A 377 0.66 -7.93 -15.76
C VAL A 377 1.23 -8.48 -14.45
N PHE A 378 0.52 -9.37 -13.75
CA PHE A 378 1.06 -10.09 -12.58
C PHE A 378 2.33 -10.87 -12.93
N VAL A 379 2.35 -11.59 -14.06
CA VAL A 379 3.56 -12.27 -14.57
C VAL A 379 4.70 -11.27 -14.76
N GLN A 380 4.46 -10.08 -15.34
CA GLN A 380 5.50 -9.06 -15.52
C GLN A 380 6.07 -8.49 -14.21
N PHE A 381 5.28 -8.42 -13.12
CA PHE A 381 5.78 -8.03 -11.79
C PHE A 381 6.48 -9.19 -11.05
N MET A 382 6.02 -10.42 -11.22
CA MET A 382 6.53 -11.61 -10.51
C MET A 382 7.79 -12.20 -11.15
N GLN A 383 7.83 -12.31 -12.48
CA GLN A 383 8.91 -12.98 -13.22
C GLN A 383 10.32 -12.45 -12.87
N PRO A 384 10.56 -11.13 -12.69
CA PRO A 384 11.86 -10.62 -12.27
C PRO A 384 12.26 -11.08 -10.85
N LEU A 385 11.31 -11.12 -9.91
CA LEU A 385 11.55 -11.59 -8.54
C LEU A 385 11.86 -13.10 -8.53
N VAL A 386 11.09 -13.89 -9.29
CA VAL A 386 11.28 -15.34 -9.42
C VAL A 386 12.63 -15.68 -10.06
N LEU A 387 13.08 -14.90 -11.05
CA LEU A 387 14.36 -15.12 -11.72
C LEU A 387 15.57 -14.90 -10.80
N GLU A 388 15.57 -13.87 -9.96
CA GLU A 388 16.66 -13.70 -8.98
C GLU A 388 16.52 -14.65 -7.78
N CYS A 389 15.29 -15.01 -7.38
CA CYS A 389 15.06 -16.12 -6.45
C CYS A 389 15.71 -17.44 -6.93
N LYS A 390 15.59 -17.78 -8.22
CA LYS A 390 16.30 -18.92 -8.83
C LYS A 390 17.83 -18.77 -8.74
N ARG A 391 18.39 -17.64 -9.17
CA ARG A 391 19.83 -17.33 -9.07
C ARG A 391 20.36 -17.38 -7.63
N CYS A 392 19.55 -17.03 -6.63
CA CYS A 392 19.89 -17.17 -5.21
C CYS A 392 19.89 -18.64 -4.76
N SER A 393 19.04 -19.50 -5.31
CA SER A 393 19.02 -20.94 -5.01
C SER A 393 20.13 -21.74 -5.73
N GLU A 394 20.61 -21.25 -6.88
CA GLU A 394 21.69 -21.83 -7.68
C GLU A 394 23.10 -21.55 -7.11
N ARG A 395 23.26 -20.49 -6.32
CA ARG A 395 24.52 -20.14 -5.64
C ARG A 395 24.63 -20.93 -4.33
N GLU A 396 25.82 -21.46 -4.05
CA GLU A 396 26.10 -22.08 -2.75
C GLU A 396 26.31 -21.01 -1.68
N LEU A 397 25.38 -20.94 -0.71
CA LEU A 397 25.47 -20.07 0.45
C LEU A 397 26.33 -20.75 1.52
N SER A 398 27.50 -20.18 1.82
CA SER A 398 28.39 -20.66 2.88
C SER A 398 28.44 -19.71 4.06
N LYS A 399 28.60 -20.22 5.28
CA LYS A 399 28.68 -19.39 6.49
C LYS A 399 29.92 -18.49 6.59
N TYR A 400 30.91 -18.73 5.75
CA TYR A 400 32.13 -17.94 5.64
C TYR A 400 32.11 -16.97 4.44
N GLU A 401 30.96 -16.81 3.78
CA GLU A 401 30.84 -15.96 2.60
C GLU A 401 30.77 -14.46 2.96
N GLU A 402 31.64 -13.67 2.35
CA GLU A 402 31.64 -12.21 2.50
C GLU A 402 30.36 -11.59 1.89
N GLY A 403 29.71 -10.70 2.65
CA GLY A 403 28.41 -10.12 2.28
C GLY A 403 27.19 -11.01 2.52
N LEU A 404 27.31 -12.11 3.29
CA LEU A 404 26.17 -12.99 3.61
C LEU A 404 24.98 -12.26 4.27
N GLU A 405 25.24 -11.26 5.11
CA GLU A 405 24.17 -10.47 5.75
C GLU A 405 23.35 -9.66 4.72
N ASP A 406 24.01 -9.05 3.74
CA ASP A 406 23.36 -8.30 2.68
C ASP A 406 22.54 -9.23 1.77
N ARG A 407 23.09 -10.40 1.42
CA ARG A 407 22.35 -11.42 0.65
C ARG A 407 21.09 -11.93 1.36
N LEU A 408 21.12 -12.09 2.68
CA LEU A 408 19.94 -12.44 3.46
C LEU A 408 18.93 -11.28 3.54
N LEU A 409 19.41 -10.03 3.59
CA LEU A 409 18.57 -8.82 3.52
C LEU A 409 17.89 -8.67 2.14
N GLU A 410 18.61 -8.96 1.05
CA GLU A 410 18.14 -9.05 -0.34
C GLU A 410 17.07 -10.15 -0.47
N ALA A 411 17.38 -11.38 -0.06
CA ALA A 411 16.46 -12.53 -0.16
C ALA A 411 15.16 -12.29 0.62
N HIS A 412 15.25 -11.77 1.86
CA HIS A 412 14.09 -11.29 2.60
C HIS A 412 13.32 -10.21 1.82
N GLY A 413 14.02 -9.27 1.19
CA GLY A 413 13.41 -8.18 0.43
C GLY A 413 12.59 -8.67 -0.77
N MET A 414 13.14 -9.63 -1.53
CA MET A 414 12.47 -10.25 -2.67
C MET A 414 11.27 -11.10 -2.25
N LEU A 415 11.44 -12.01 -1.29
CA LEU A 415 10.36 -12.88 -0.80
C LEU A 415 9.20 -12.06 -0.19
N LYS A 416 9.51 -10.97 0.51
CA LYS A 416 8.48 -10.07 1.04
C LYS A 416 7.69 -9.35 -0.06
N SER A 417 8.36 -8.88 -1.12
CA SER A 417 7.64 -8.29 -2.26
C SER A 417 6.85 -9.32 -3.05
N LEU A 418 7.35 -10.54 -3.17
CA LEU A 418 6.59 -11.67 -3.72
C LEU A 418 5.31 -11.89 -2.90
N ASN A 419 5.40 -11.91 -1.57
CA ASN A 419 4.26 -12.01 -0.66
C ASN A 419 3.25 -10.86 -0.78
N GLU A 420 3.69 -9.60 -0.73
CA GLU A 420 2.78 -8.44 -0.87
C GLU A 420 2.15 -8.38 -2.29
N THR A 421 2.80 -8.99 -3.31
CA THR A 421 2.22 -9.23 -4.65
C THR A 421 1.15 -10.32 -4.62
N LEU A 422 1.42 -11.47 -3.98
CA LEU A 422 0.46 -12.58 -3.83
C LEU A 422 -0.77 -12.19 -3.01
N VAL A 423 -0.62 -11.36 -1.96
CA VAL A 423 -1.74 -10.78 -1.21
C VAL A 423 -2.69 -10.02 -2.16
N SER A 424 -2.13 -9.17 -3.03
CA SER A 424 -2.90 -8.41 -4.00
C SER A 424 -3.58 -9.35 -5.02
N PHE A 425 -2.87 -10.37 -5.50
CA PHE A 425 -3.38 -11.37 -6.43
C PHE A 425 -4.58 -12.18 -5.88
N ILE A 426 -4.53 -12.56 -4.60
CA ILE A 426 -5.64 -13.23 -3.89
C ILE A 426 -6.82 -12.27 -3.70
N GLN A 427 -6.57 -11.05 -3.22
CA GLN A 427 -7.61 -10.05 -2.95
C GLN A 427 -8.41 -9.65 -4.20
N GLU A 428 -7.77 -9.67 -5.37
CA GLU A 428 -8.39 -9.38 -6.66
C GLU A 428 -8.94 -10.62 -7.39
N LYS A 429 -8.73 -11.82 -6.86
CA LYS A 429 -9.07 -13.11 -7.52
C LYS A 429 -8.57 -13.19 -8.97
N ILE A 430 -7.30 -12.80 -9.20
CA ILE A 430 -6.72 -12.71 -10.56
C ILE A 430 -6.68 -14.07 -11.27
N TYR A 431 -6.57 -15.16 -10.50
CA TYR A 431 -6.68 -16.53 -10.99
C TYR A 431 -8.00 -17.17 -10.55
N ILE A 432 -8.67 -17.80 -11.51
CA ILE A 432 -9.80 -18.69 -11.31
C ILE A 432 -9.47 -19.97 -12.10
N ARG A 433 -9.49 -21.12 -11.43
CA ARG A 433 -9.10 -22.44 -11.98
C ARG A 433 -9.82 -22.82 -13.28
N THR A 434 -11.05 -22.35 -13.47
CA THR A 434 -11.87 -22.58 -14.68
C THR A 434 -11.62 -21.56 -15.80
N GLU A 435 -10.79 -20.53 -15.58
CA GLU A 435 -10.42 -19.49 -16.54
C GLU A 435 -8.93 -19.58 -16.99
N ASP A 436 -8.24 -20.67 -16.64
CA ASP A 436 -6.88 -20.96 -17.12
C ASP A 436 -6.84 -21.13 -18.65
N THR A 437 -5.64 -21.06 -19.23
CA THR A 437 -5.45 -21.32 -20.66
C THR A 437 -5.60 -22.81 -20.95
N SER A 438 -5.87 -23.17 -22.22
CA SER A 438 -6.12 -24.57 -22.63
C SER A 438 -4.93 -25.52 -22.41
N ASP A 439 -3.73 -24.98 -22.19
CA ASP A 439 -2.48 -25.65 -21.86
C ASP A 439 -2.10 -25.56 -20.36
N GLY A 440 -2.95 -24.91 -19.54
CA GLY A 440 -2.71 -24.72 -18.10
C GLY A 440 -1.59 -23.73 -17.79
N GLY A 441 -1.37 -22.75 -18.65
CA GLY A 441 -0.24 -21.81 -18.59
C GLY A 441 -0.20 -20.97 -17.32
N HIS A 442 -1.36 -20.56 -16.79
CA HIS A 442 -1.42 -19.81 -15.53
C HIS A 442 -1.03 -20.71 -14.34
N TYR A 443 -1.60 -21.91 -14.26
CA TYR A 443 -1.24 -22.93 -13.28
C TYR A 443 0.25 -23.33 -13.36
N ASN A 444 0.79 -23.52 -14.57
CA ASN A 444 2.19 -23.88 -14.79
C ASN A 444 3.14 -22.77 -14.29
N PHE A 445 2.82 -21.49 -14.54
CA PHE A 445 3.57 -20.37 -13.97
C PHE A 445 3.48 -20.33 -12.44
N LEU A 446 2.29 -20.52 -11.85
CA LEU A 446 2.13 -20.59 -10.39
C LEU A 446 2.96 -21.73 -9.78
N LYS A 447 3.05 -22.88 -10.46
CA LYS A 447 3.88 -24.02 -10.06
C LYS A 447 5.38 -23.76 -10.21
N GLU A 448 5.80 -22.98 -11.19
CA GLU A 448 7.19 -22.49 -11.31
C GLU A 448 7.57 -21.57 -10.15
N VAL A 449 6.70 -20.62 -9.77
CA VAL A 449 6.93 -19.71 -8.64
C VAL A 449 7.01 -20.50 -7.33
N TYR A 450 6.04 -21.37 -7.06
CA TYR A 450 6.02 -22.22 -5.87
C TYR A 450 7.26 -23.12 -5.78
N GLY A 451 7.62 -23.82 -6.85
CA GLY A 451 8.81 -24.68 -6.87
C GLY A 451 10.10 -23.91 -6.59
N THR A 452 10.20 -22.66 -7.05
CA THR A 452 11.32 -21.76 -6.74
C THR A 452 11.41 -21.43 -5.24
N ILE A 453 10.26 -21.22 -4.57
CA ILE A 453 10.20 -20.96 -3.12
C ILE A 453 10.60 -22.20 -2.31
N VAL A 454 10.21 -23.41 -2.74
CA VAL A 454 10.62 -24.67 -2.11
C VAL A 454 12.13 -24.93 -2.27
N LEU A 455 12.72 -24.58 -3.42
CA LEU A 455 14.19 -24.64 -3.60
C LEU A 455 14.92 -23.68 -2.66
N ILE A 456 14.40 -22.46 -2.46
CA ILE A 456 14.94 -21.51 -1.47
C ILE A 456 14.79 -22.05 -0.04
N SER A 457 13.66 -22.66 0.32
CA SER A 457 13.43 -23.15 1.68
C SER A 457 14.49 -24.18 2.10
N GLY A 458 14.85 -25.09 1.18
CA GLY A 458 15.94 -26.05 1.36
C GLY A 458 17.31 -25.40 1.55
N LYS A 459 17.68 -24.41 0.71
CA LYS A 459 18.95 -23.67 0.85
C LYS A 459 19.02 -22.87 2.16
N ILE A 460 17.92 -22.23 2.57
CA ILE A 460 17.84 -21.48 3.83
C ILE A 460 17.95 -22.41 5.04
N TYR A 461 17.33 -23.59 5.00
CA TYR A 461 17.48 -24.60 6.06
C TYR A 461 18.93 -25.06 6.24
N GLN A 462 19.62 -25.39 5.14
CA GLN A 462 21.03 -25.84 5.18
C GLN A 462 21.96 -24.73 5.70
N LEU A 463 21.78 -23.49 5.23
CA LEU A 463 22.52 -22.34 5.75
C LEU A 463 22.27 -22.13 7.25
N TRP A 464 21.02 -22.24 7.70
CA TRP A 464 20.65 -22.03 9.09
C TRP A 464 21.26 -23.11 10.00
N LEU A 465 21.17 -24.40 9.62
CA LEU A 465 21.90 -25.48 10.30
C LEU A 465 23.39 -25.17 10.42
N SER A 466 24.01 -24.73 9.32
CA SER A 466 25.46 -24.44 9.31
C SER A 466 25.87 -23.29 10.24
N THR A 467 24.93 -22.39 10.61
CA THR A 467 25.18 -21.17 11.40
C THR A 467 24.71 -21.27 12.86
N LEU A 468 24.28 -22.44 13.33
CA LEU A 468 23.85 -22.64 14.72
C LEU A 468 24.97 -22.34 15.75
N ASP A 469 26.22 -22.67 15.40
CA ASP A 469 27.44 -22.45 16.17
C ASP A 469 27.95 -21.00 16.14
N MET A 470 27.33 -20.11 15.36
CA MET A 470 27.68 -18.70 15.30
C MET A 470 27.09 -17.94 16.50
N ASP A 471 27.90 -17.10 17.13
CA ASP A 471 27.47 -16.14 18.15
C ASP A 471 26.48 -15.09 17.57
N GLY A 472 25.79 -14.33 18.43
CA GLY A 472 24.51 -13.62 18.22
C GLY A 472 24.42 -12.47 17.18
N GLY A 473 25.17 -12.55 16.08
CA GLY A 473 25.20 -11.59 14.96
C GLY A 473 23.90 -11.49 14.14
N ARG A 474 23.88 -10.60 13.14
CA ARG A 474 22.63 -10.24 12.43
C ARG A 474 22.16 -11.36 11.49
N VAL A 475 23.07 -12.19 10.96
CA VAL A 475 22.75 -13.46 10.26
C VAL A 475 21.72 -14.30 11.03
N LYS A 476 22.02 -14.59 12.31
CA LYS A 476 21.18 -15.43 13.20
C LYS A 476 19.78 -14.84 13.44
N LYS A 477 19.66 -13.51 13.34
CA LYS A 477 18.41 -12.75 13.49
C LYS A 477 17.66 -12.54 12.16
N MET A 478 18.33 -12.64 11.02
CA MET A 478 17.74 -12.50 9.69
C MET A 478 17.15 -13.81 9.16
N LEU A 479 17.78 -14.95 9.45
CA LEU A 479 17.32 -16.28 9.00
C LEU A 479 15.85 -16.60 9.39
N PRO A 480 15.39 -16.36 10.64
CA PRO A 480 13.97 -16.51 10.99
C PRO A 480 13.03 -15.64 10.15
N LEU A 481 13.46 -14.43 9.76
CA LEU A 481 12.65 -13.52 8.97
C LEU A 481 12.54 -13.99 7.50
N VAL A 482 13.64 -14.49 6.92
CA VAL A 482 13.64 -15.10 5.59
C VAL A 482 12.73 -16.33 5.56
N ALA A 483 12.90 -17.24 6.54
CA ALA A 483 12.08 -18.45 6.65
C ALA A 483 10.59 -18.14 6.87
N ARG A 484 10.27 -17.05 7.59
CA ARG A 484 8.89 -16.58 7.77
C ARG A 484 8.25 -16.17 6.45
N GLU A 485 8.94 -15.39 5.63
CA GLU A 485 8.40 -14.99 4.32
C GLU A 485 8.23 -16.21 3.38
N VAL A 486 9.08 -17.24 3.48
CA VAL A 486 8.87 -18.54 2.78
C VAL A 486 7.58 -19.25 3.25
N VAL A 487 7.38 -19.40 4.57
CA VAL A 487 6.20 -20.06 5.14
C VAL A 487 4.91 -19.34 4.75
N VAL A 488 4.92 -18.00 4.78
CA VAL A 488 3.80 -17.16 4.33
C VAL A 488 3.52 -17.37 2.83
N ALA A 489 4.55 -17.44 1.99
CA ALA A 489 4.40 -17.65 0.55
C ALA A 489 3.73 -19.00 0.23
N VAL A 490 4.15 -20.08 0.88
CA VAL A 490 3.51 -21.42 0.75
C VAL A 490 2.04 -21.36 1.22
N GLY A 491 1.76 -20.63 2.29
CA GLY A 491 0.40 -20.39 2.78
C GLY A 491 -0.51 -19.69 1.76
N TYR A 492 0.04 -18.79 0.93
CA TYR A 492 -0.68 -18.17 -0.18
C TYR A 492 -0.89 -19.12 -1.37
N PHE A 493 0.09 -19.97 -1.73
CA PHE A 493 -0.11 -20.94 -2.81
C PHE A 493 -1.21 -21.97 -2.50
N LEU A 494 -1.34 -22.39 -1.23
CA LEU A 494 -2.46 -23.22 -0.77
C LEU A 494 -3.82 -22.51 -0.85
N GLU A 495 -3.85 -21.18 -0.71
CA GLU A 495 -5.08 -20.36 -0.80
C GLU A 495 -5.45 -20.03 -2.26
N ILE A 496 -4.47 -20.02 -3.17
CA ILE A 496 -4.64 -19.77 -4.61
C ILE A 496 -5.09 -21.05 -5.34
N GLU A 497 -4.34 -22.14 -5.21
CA GLU A 497 -4.58 -23.41 -5.91
C GLU A 497 -3.80 -24.53 -5.22
N TYR A 498 -4.47 -25.33 -4.41
CA TYR A 498 -3.85 -26.44 -3.67
C TYR A 498 -3.10 -27.42 -4.58
N LYS A 499 -3.50 -27.57 -5.86
CA LYS A 499 -2.82 -28.44 -6.83
C LYS A 499 -1.38 -28.05 -7.16
N VAL A 500 -1.04 -26.78 -7.01
CA VAL A 500 0.34 -26.31 -7.13
C VAL A 500 1.26 -27.01 -6.11
N VAL A 501 0.67 -27.38 -4.96
CA VAL A 501 1.33 -27.90 -3.77
C VAL A 501 1.13 -29.43 -3.60
N GLU A 502 0.21 -30.03 -4.35
CA GLU A 502 -0.33 -31.39 -4.14
C GLU A 502 0.74 -32.50 -4.05
N ASP A 503 1.75 -32.45 -4.93
CA ASP A 503 2.87 -33.41 -5.00
C ASP A 503 3.87 -33.30 -3.83
N ASP A 504 3.87 -32.17 -3.10
CA ASP A 504 4.96 -31.75 -2.23
C ASP A 504 4.64 -31.86 -0.73
N LEU A 505 3.50 -32.45 -0.35
CA LEU A 505 3.03 -32.54 1.04
C LEU A 505 4.10 -33.03 2.02
N VAL A 506 4.88 -34.05 1.66
CA VAL A 506 5.97 -34.59 2.49
C VAL A 506 7.09 -33.55 2.66
N LYS A 507 7.47 -32.84 1.59
CA LYS A 507 8.49 -31.78 1.63
C LYS A 507 8.03 -30.61 2.50
N LEU A 508 6.75 -30.27 2.49
CA LEU A 508 6.19 -29.23 3.36
C LEU A 508 6.20 -29.63 4.84
N TRP A 509 5.81 -30.86 5.18
CA TRP A 509 5.92 -31.33 6.57
C TRP A 509 7.37 -31.35 7.05
N VAL A 510 8.31 -31.81 6.21
CA VAL A 510 9.74 -31.71 6.49
C VAL A 510 10.16 -30.26 6.70
N MET A 511 9.86 -29.34 5.76
CA MET A 511 10.19 -27.92 5.87
C MET A 511 9.67 -27.28 7.16
N MET A 512 8.39 -27.48 7.50
CA MET A 512 7.77 -26.91 8.70
C MET A 512 8.42 -27.42 9.99
N VAL A 513 8.62 -28.74 10.10
CA VAL A 513 9.26 -29.36 11.28
C VAL A 513 10.73 -28.97 11.37
N SER A 514 11.45 -28.94 10.25
CA SER A 514 12.85 -28.52 10.15
C SER A 514 13.06 -27.06 10.55
N PHE A 515 12.26 -26.12 10.04
CA PHE A 515 12.34 -24.71 10.46
C PHE A 515 11.99 -24.53 11.93
N LEU A 516 10.96 -25.24 12.44
CA LEU A 516 10.57 -25.15 13.84
C LEU A 516 11.64 -25.73 14.78
N ALA A 517 12.21 -26.89 14.46
CA ALA A 517 13.27 -27.53 15.25
C ALA A 517 14.57 -26.70 15.28
N VAL A 518 14.96 -26.10 14.15
CA VAL A 518 16.15 -25.22 14.09
C VAL A 518 15.91 -23.89 14.79
N TYR A 519 14.68 -23.34 14.74
CA TYR A 519 14.32 -22.14 15.50
C TYR A 519 14.36 -22.41 17.02
N LEU A 520 13.73 -23.49 17.49
CA LEU A 520 13.68 -23.85 18.91
C LEU A 520 15.04 -24.32 19.48
N SER A 521 15.97 -24.73 18.61
CA SER A 521 17.36 -25.03 19.00
C SER A 521 18.20 -23.78 19.33
N VAL A 522 17.65 -22.57 19.22
CA VAL A 522 18.35 -21.31 19.53
C VAL A 522 17.90 -20.79 20.91
N GLU A 523 18.84 -20.75 21.86
CA GLU A 523 18.62 -20.46 23.28
C GLU A 523 17.97 -19.09 23.57
N ASP A 524 18.10 -18.12 22.65
CA ASP A 524 17.53 -16.76 22.73
C ASP A 524 16.03 -16.67 22.33
N THR A 525 15.38 -17.76 21.94
CA THR A 525 14.04 -17.70 21.30
C THR A 525 12.86 -17.80 22.27
N GLN A 526 11.95 -16.81 22.22
CA GLN A 526 10.64 -16.96 22.85
C GLN A 526 9.71 -17.83 21.96
N PRO A 527 8.96 -18.79 22.54
CA PRO A 527 8.10 -19.69 21.77
C PRO A 527 6.94 -18.97 21.06
N SER A 528 6.54 -17.78 21.54
CA SER A 528 5.50 -16.92 20.96
C SER A 528 5.99 -16.08 19.76
N SER A 529 6.87 -16.64 18.92
CA SER A 529 7.42 -15.92 17.77
C SER A 529 6.42 -15.84 16.60
N PRO A 530 6.48 -14.79 15.74
CA PRO A 530 5.67 -14.73 14.53
C PRO A 530 5.90 -15.92 13.59
N LEU A 531 7.16 -16.37 13.45
CA LEU A 531 7.50 -17.54 12.64
C LEU A 531 6.82 -18.81 13.17
N THR A 532 6.83 -19.01 14.50
CA THR A 532 6.17 -20.16 15.14
C THR A 532 4.67 -20.14 14.88
N SER A 533 4.03 -18.98 15.00
CA SER A 533 2.60 -18.81 14.69
C SER A 533 2.29 -19.10 13.22
N ASP A 534 3.08 -18.57 12.29
CA ASP A 534 2.87 -18.77 10.85
C ASP A 534 3.09 -20.23 10.42
N ILE A 535 4.07 -20.94 11.01
CA ILE A 535 4.27 -22.39 10.78
C ILE A 535 3.07 -23.20 11.27
N LEU A 536 2.56 -22.92 12.48
CA LEU A 536 1.41 -23.62 13.04
C LEU A 536 0.12 -23.34 12.23
N ASN A 537 -0.08 -22.10 11.78
CA ASN A 537 -1.17 -21.73 10.88
C ASN A 537 -1.08 -22.45 9.52
N LEU A 538 0.13 -22.62 8.96
CA LEU A 538 0.35 -23.38 7.73
C LEU A 538 0.01 -24.86 7.91
N GLY A 539 0.48 -25.48 9.00
CA GLY A 539 0.15 -26.87 9.35
C GLY A 539 -1.36 -27.09 9.55
N TYR A 540 -2.03 -26.16 10.23
CA TYR A 540 -3.49 -26.18 10.38
C TYR A 540 -4.24 -26.09 9.03
N ARG A 541 -3.84 -25.16 8.15
CA ARG A 541 -4.40 -25.02 6.79
C ARG A 541 -4.23 -26.31 5.97
N LEU A 542 -3.04 -26.92 6.00
CA LEU A 542 -2.77 -28.20 5.35
C LEU A 542 -3.66 -29.33 5.87
N ILE A 543 -3.82 -29.44 7.19
CA ILE A 543 -4.69 -30.46 7.81
C ILE A 543 -6.15 -30.28 7.37
N ASN A 544 -6.66 -29.05 7.30
CA ASN A 544 -8.03 -28.78 6.85
C ASN A 544 -8.22 -29.15 5.37
N ILE A 545 -7.40 -28.60 4.47
CA ILE A 545 -7.52 -28.83 3.02
C ILE A 545 -7.46 -30.33 2.69
N TYR A 546 -6.48 -31.06 3.23
CA TYR A 546 -6.39 -32.52 3.01
C TYR A 546 -7.41 -33.34 3.79
N SER A 547 -8.16 -32.76 4.73
CA SER A 547 -9.34 -33.39 5.35
C SER A 547 -10.61 -33.18 4.52
N GLU A 548 -10.75 -32.03 3.87
CA GLU A 548 -11.84 -31.73 2.92
C GLU A 548 -11.69 -32.55 1.63
N LEU A 549 -10.48 -32.59 1.05
CA LEU A 549 -10.19 -33.41 -0.14
C LEU A 549 -10.47 -34.90 0.09
N ARG A 550 -10.15 -35.44 1.29
CA ARG A 550 -10.46 -36.83 1.64
C ARG A 550 -11.96 -37.12 1.81
N GLN A 551 -12.80 -36.11 2.08
CA GLN A 551 -14.26 -36.27 2.07
C GLN A 551 -14.83 -36.32 0.64
N SER A 552 -14.11 -35.77 -0.34
CA SER A 552 -14.46 -35.92 -1.77
C SER A 552 -13.98 -37.23 -2.42
N SER A 553 -13.23 -38.07 -1.70
CA SER A 553 -12.48 -39.19 -2.30
C SER A 553 -12.41 -40.46 -1.45
N SER A 554 -13.53 -41.18 -1.32
CA SER A 554 -13.52 -42.58 -0.84
C SER A 554 -14.70 -43.44 -1.35
N PRO A 555 -14.43 -44.45 -2.20
CA PRO A 555 -15.33 -45.59 -2.37
C PRO A 555 -15.05 -46.66 -1.29
N ASN A 556 -16.10 -47.07 -0.57
CA ASN A 556 -16.18 -48.15 0.44
C ASN A 556 -15.19 -48.12 1.64
N PRO A 557 -15.68 -48.17 2.89
CA PRO A 557 -14.82 -48.29 4.06
C PRO A 557 -14.42 -49.75 4.35
N THR A 558 -13.15 -49.96 4.73
CA THR A 558 -12.69 -51.23 5.32
C THR A 558 -12.02 -50.95 6.67
N ASN A 559 -12.67 -51.41 7.75
CA ASN A 559 -12.15 -51.67 9.10
C ASN A 559 -11.06 -50.73 9.67
N SER A 560 -11.49 -49.76 10.47
CA SER A 560 -10.71 -49.22 11.59
C SER A 560 -11.58 -49.07 12.85
N SER A 561 -12.09 -50.21 13.33
CA SER A 561 -12.75 -50.32 14.63
C SER A 561 -11.70 -50.34 15.74
N GLU A 562 -11.33 -49.18 16.30
CA GLU A 562 -10.82 -49.08 17.68
C GLU A 562 -10.70 -47.62 18.17
N LEU A 563 -11.81 -47.07 18.70
CA LEU A 563 -11.82 -46.47 20.04
C LEU A 563 -13.27 -46.34 20.53
N CYS A 564 -13.52 -46.74 21.78
CA CYS A 564 -14.88 -46.95 22.28
C CYS A 564 -15.54 -45.70 22.91
N GLY A 565 -16.87 -45.67 22.86
CA GLY A 565 -17.69 -45.20 23.98
C GLY A 565 -17.94 -43.69 24.09
N VAL A 566 -18.94 -43.20 23.36
CA VAL A 566 -19.72 -42.01 23.75
C VAL A 566 -21.19 -42.38 23.64
N ASP A 567 -21.99 -42.08 24.67
CA ASP A 567 -23.42 -42.39 24.71
C ASP A 567 -24.19 -41.80 23.53
N ASP A 568 -24.96 -42.64 22.82
CA ASP A 568 -25.96 -42.17 21.84
C ASP A 568 -27.23 -41.63 22.54
N SER A 569 -27.02 -40.80 23.57
CA SER A 569 -28.02 -40.11 24.39
C SER A 569 -28.91 -39.13 23.62
N GLY A 570 -28.78 -39.06 22.29
CA GLY A 570 -29.42 -38.09 21.41
C GLY A 570 -29.04 -36.63 21.68
N SER A 571 -28.14 -36.36 22.63
CA SER A 571 -27.79 -35.01 23.08
C SER A 571 -26.58 -34.43 22.34
N ILE A 572 -26.53 -33.11 22.23
CA ILE A 572 -25.36 -32.38 21.73
C ILE A 572 -24.22 -32.55 22.74
N PRO A 573 -23.04 -33.10 22.35
CA PRO A 573 -21.89 -33.22 23.24
C PRO A 573 -21.39 -31.85 23.72
N GLU A 574 -20.94 -31.78 24.97
CA GLU A 574 -20.47 -30.52 25.59
C GLU A 574 -19.40 -29.80 24.75
N ALA A 575 -18.51 -30.57 24.12
CA ALA A 575 -17.49 -30.12 23.18
C ALA A 575 -18.03 -29.24 22.02
N PHE A 576 -19.27 -29.43 21.57
CA PHE A 576 -19.87 -28.64 20.49
C PHE A 576 -20.20 -27.20 20.93
N TYR A 577 -20.44 -26.98 22.23
CA TYR A 577 -20.61 -25.66 22.82
C TYR A 577 -19.25 -25.01 23.08
N THR A 578 -18.31 -25.73 23.72
CA THR A 578 -17.00 -25.18 24.12
C THR A 578 -16.10 -24.87 22.94
N ASN A 579 -16.09 -25.71 21.90
CA ASN A 579 -15.12 -25.61 20.80
C ASN A 579 -15.58 -24.64 19.69
N GLY A 580 -16.55 -23.76 19.98
CA GLY A 580 -17.07 -22.77 19.05
C GLY A 580 -17.90 -23.32 17.88
N SER A 581 -18.11 -24.64 17.80
CA SER A 581 -18.82 -25.28 16.68
C SER A 581 -20.27 -24.82 16.57
N LEU A 582 -21.00 -24.70 17.68
CA LEU A 582 -22.34 -24.11 17.71
C LEU A 582 -22.33 -22.66 17.21
N LYS A 583 -21.35 -21.85 17.65
CA LYS A 583 -21.21 -20.44 17.23
C LYS A 583 -21.01 -20.32 15.72
N LEU A 584 -20.21 -21.20 15.12
CA LEU A 584 -20.00 -21.25 13.68
C LEU A 584 -21.29 -21.61 12.93
N ARG A 585 -22.06 -22.61 13.40
CA ARG A 585 -23.37 -22.96 12.81
C ARG A 585 -24.36 -21.80 12.89
N VAL A 586 -24.44 -21.09 14.02
CA VAL A 586 -25.31 -19.90 14.18
C VAL A 586 -24.91 -18.78 13.22
N VAL A 587 -23.62 -18.50 13.05
CA VAL A 587 -23.13 -17.50 12.07
C VAL A 587 -23.51 -17.90 10.64
N TRP A 588 -23.41 -19.18 10.28
CA TRP A 588 -23.85 -19.67 8.97
C TRP A 588 -25.37 -19.53 8.78
N THR A 589 -26.19 -19.90 9.77
CA THR A 589 -27.65 -19.70 9.72
C THR A 589 -28.04 -18.23 9.49
N ILE A 590 -27.43 -17.30 10.23
CA ILE A 590 -27.70 -15.86 10.07
C ILE A 590 -27.25 -15.35 8.69
N SER A 591 -26.07 -15.79 8.22
CA SER A 591 -25.55 -15.42 6.89
C SER A 591 -26.44 -15.93 5.76
N SER A 592 -26.93 -17.16 5.85
CA SER A 592 -27.88 -17.74 4.89
C SER A 592 -29.21 -16.98 4.86
N LEU A 593 -29.74 -16.56 6.02
CA LEU A 593 -30.97 -15.75 6.09
C LEU A 593 -30.78 -14.34 5.48
N ILE A 594 -29.62 -13.69 5.72
CA ILE A 594 -29.28 -12.41 5.08
C ILE A 594 -29.16 -12.56 3.56
N ALA A 595 -28.53 -13.65 3.09
CA ALA A 595 -28.44 -13.93 1.66
C ALA A 595 -29.80 -14.27 1.03
N ALA A 596 -30.69 -14.94 1.78
CA ALA A 596 -32.06 -15.20 1.34
C ALA A 596 -32.89 -13.91 1.25
N SER A 597 -32.81 -13.02 2.25
CA SER A 597 -33.57 -11.76 2.25
C SER A 597 -33.07 -10.74 1.22
N ALA A 598 -31.80 -10.84 0.79
CA ALA A 598 -31.27 -10.15 -0.38
C ALA A 598 -31.81 -10.74 -1.69
N ARG A 599 -31.74 -12.07 -1.91
CA ARG A 599 -32.32 -12.72 -3.11
C ARG A 599 -33.82 -12.40 -3.27
N HIS A 600 -34.57 -12.46 -2.16
CA HIS A 600 -36.01 -12.17 -2.12
C HIS A 600 -36.32 -10.72 -2.56
N TYR A 601 -35.55 -9.74 -2.08
CA TYR A 601 -35.69 -8.34 -2.48
C TYR A 601 -35.36 -8.12 -3.97
N LEU A 602 -34.27 -8.72 -4.47
CA LEU A 602 -33.84 -8.58 -5.87
C LEU A 602 -34.80 -9.26 -6.87
N LEU A 603 -35.55 -10.28 -6.43
CA LEU A 603 -36.54 -10.97 -7.26
C LEU A 603 -37.85 -10.19 -7.44
N GLN A 604 -38.19 -9.27 -6.53
CA GLN A 604 -39.44 -8.51 -6.58
C GLN A 604 -39.68 -7.76 -7.91
N PRO A 605 -38.72 -6.98 -8.48
CA PRO A 605 -38.90 -6.41 -9.81
C PRO A 605 -39.02 -7.49 -10.90
N ILE A 606 -38.18 -8.53 -10.87
CA ILE A 606 -38.16 -9.59 -11.89
C ILE A 606 -39.52 -10.33 -11.97
N ILE A 607 -40.16 -10.58 -10.83
CA ILE A 607 -41.45 -11.28 -10.74
C ILE A 607 -42.63 -10.36 -11.15
N ASN A 608 -42.48 -9.05 -11.01
CA ASN A 608 -43.44 -8.05 -11.50
C ASN A 608 -43.34 -7.87 -13.03
N ASP A 609 -42.12 -7.82 -13.57
CA ASP A 609 -41.86 -7.67 -15.01
C ASP A 609 -42.34 -8.88 -15.85
N HIS A 610 -42.57 -10.03 -15.20
CA HIS A 610 -42.93 -11.30 -15.85
C HIS A 610 -44.23 -11.90 -15.30
N GLU A 611 -45.38 -11.27 -15.56
CA GLU A 611 -46.70 -11.71 -15.08
C GLU A 611 -47.03 -13.19 -15.38
N THR A 612 -46.59 -13.68 -16.54
CA THR A 612 -46.84 -15.06 -17.01
C THR A 612 -46.03 -16.15 -16.30
N LEU A 613 -45.05 -15.77 -15.48
CA LEU A 613 -44.19 -16.71 -14.75
C LEU A 613 -45.01 -17.58 -13.77
N GLN A 614 -44.90 -18.90 -13.90
CA GLN A 614 -45.65 -19.89 -13.11
C GLN A 614 -44.82 -20.58 -12.02
N SER A 615 -43.51 -20.69 -12.22
CA SER A 615 -42.53 -21.20 -11.26
C SER A 615 -41.19 -20.49 -11.47
N LEU A 616 -40.34 -20.49 -10.45
CA LEU A 616 -39.04 -19.84 -10.48
C LEU A 616 -38.06 -20.60 -9.59
N ASP A 617 -36.91 -20.96 -10.15
CA ASP A 617 -35.75 -21.46 -9.39
C ASP A 617 -34.57 -20.50 -9.61
N LEU A 618 -34.07 -19.90 -8.53
CA LEU A 618 -32.88 -19.04 -8.56
C LEU A 618 -31.76 -19.67 -7.74
N THR A 619 -30.74 -20.16 -8.44
CA THR A 619 -29.49 -20.69 -7.87
C THR A 619 -28.39 -19.64 -7.95
N ASP A 620 -27.52 -19.55 -6.94
CA ASP A 620 -26.31 -18.72 -7.05
C ASP A 620 -25.21 -19.35 -7.92
N ALA A 621 -24.23 -18.54 -8.32
CA ALA A 621 -23.19 -18.93 -9.27
C ALA A 621 -22.27 -20.05 -8.76
N ASP A 622 -22.20 -20.25 -7.44
CA ASP A 622 -21.37 -21.27 -6.79
C ASP A 622 -22.16 -22.57 -6.48
N GLY A 623 -23.46 -22.60 -6.83
CA GLY A 623 -24.34 -23.76 -6.61
C GLY A 623 -24.68 -24.04 -5.14
N GLN A 624 -24.46 -23.08 -4.23
CA GLN A 624 -24.55 -23.27 -2.78
C GLN A 624 -25.93 -22.94 -2.20
N GLY A 625 -26.74 -22.13 -2.90
CA GLY A 625 -28.06 -21.72 -2.45
C GLY A 625 -29.07 -21.61 -3.59
N VAL A 626 -30.15 -22.38 -3.49
CA VAL A 626 -31.31 -22.37 -4.39
C VAL A 626 -32.50 -21.71 -3.68
N LEU A 627 -33.25 -20.88 -4.40
CA LEU A 627 -34.53 -20.30 -3.98
C LEU A 627 -35.61 -20.67 -5.00
N THR A 628 -36.49 -21.59 -4.60
CA THR A 628 -37.64 -22.07 -5.39
C THR A 628 -38.92 -21.33 -5.00
N MET A 629 -39.71 -20.90 -5.97
CA MET A 629 -41.06 -20.35 -5.80
C MET A 629 -42.06 -20.99 -6.77
N GLY A 630 -43.16 -21.50 -6.22
CA GLY A 630 -44.31 -22.00 -6.97
C GLY A 630 -45.36 -20.92 -7.28
N THR A 631 -46.37 -21.28 -8.06
CA THR A 631 -47.38 -20.35 -8.61
C THR A 631 -48.21 -19.63 -7.54
N SER A 632 -48.36 -20.22 -6.34
CA SER A 632 -49.00 -19.58 -5.19
C SER A 632 -48.12 -18.46 -4.61
N GLN A 633 -46.84 -18.74 -4.35
CA GLN A 633 -45.87 -17.79 -3.79
C GLN A 633 -45.62 -16.62 -4.75
N LEU A 634 -45.53 -16.87 -6.06
CA LEU A 634 -45.41 -15.82 -7.07
C LEU A 634 -46.64 -14.89 -7.09
N LYS A 635 -47.86 -15.43 -6.88
CA LYS A 635 -49.08 -14.62 -6.77
C LYS A 635 -49.13 -13.82 -5.46
N GLU A 636 -48.69 -14.43 -4.35
CA GLU A 636 -48.62 -13.76 -3.06
C GLU A 636 -47.66 -12.56 -3.09
N LEU A 637 -46.45 -12.73 -3.64
CA LEU A 637 -45.44 -11.67 -3.72
C LEU A 637 -45.90 -10.50 -4.61
N ARG A 638 -46.62 -10.78 -5.71
CA ARG A 638 -47.23 -9.74 -6.56
C ARG A 638 -48.37 -9.00 -5.85
N ALA A 639 -49.16 -9.70 -5.04
CA ALA A 639 -50.30 -9.12 -4.30
C ALA A 639 -49.87 -8.35 -3.04
N LYS A 640 -48.75 -8.72 -2.42
CA LYS A 640 -48.18 -8.09 -1.22
C LYS A 640 -46.69 -7.76 -1.47
N PRO A 641 -46.39 -6.66 -2.19
CA PRO A 641 -45.01 -6.21 -2.38
C PRO A 641 -44.32 -5.93 -1.04
N VAL A 642 -43.06 -6.33 -0.93
CA VAL A 642 -42.32 -6.38 0.33
C VAL A 642 -41.80 -5.00 0.73
N SER A 643 -41.86 -4.69 2.03
CA SER A 643 -41.24 -3.47 2.57
C SER A 643 -39.72 -3.64 2.70
N PRO A 644 -38.89 -2.68 2.23
CA PRO A 644 -37.44 -2.72 2.39
C PRO A 644 -37.01 -2.53 3.85
N SER A 645 -35.96 -3.25 4.30
CA SER A 645 -35.36 -3.07 5.63
C SER A 645 -34.49 -1.81 5.67
N GLY A 646 -35.15 -0.65 5.80
CA GLY A 646 -34.52 0.68 5.87
C GLY A 646 -33.76 1.03 4.59
N SER A 647 -32.50 1.44 4.74
CA SER A 647 -31.58 1.68 3.61
C SER A 647 -30.91 0.42 3.06
N SER A 648 -31.30 -0.79 3.52
CA SER A 648 -30.80 -2.05 2.97
C SER A 648 -31.52 -2.41 1.68
N GLN A 649 -30.78 -2.91 0.68
CA GLN A 649 -31.33 -3.64 -0.47
C GLN A 649 -31.74 -5.08 -0.06
N ARG A 650 -32.61 -5.20 0.94
CA ARG A 650 -33.02 -6.47 1.58
C ARG A 650 -34.46 -6.41 2.08
N THR A 651 -35.13 -7.55 2.03
CA THR A 651 -36.38 -7.82 2.76
C THR A 651 -36.12 -7.80 4.27
N LEU A 652 -37.06 -7.25 5.05
CA LEU A 652 -37.10 -7.43 6.51
C LEU A 652 -37.36 -8.91 6.84
N VAL A 653 -36.48 -9.52 7.65
CA VAL A 653 -36.70 -10.86 8.19
C VAL A 653 -37.64 -10.72 9.40
N PRO A 654 -38.80 -11.42 9.46
CA PRO A 654 -39.66 -11.39 10.63
C PRO A 654 -38.98 -12.07 11.82
N ALA A 655 -39.56 -12.00 13.02
CA ALA A 655 -39.10 -12.84 14.13
C ALA A 655 -39.29 -14.32 13.76
N LEU A 656 -38.31 -15.16 14.13
CA LEU A 656 -38.20 -16.55 13.68
C LEU A 656 -38.13 -17.52 14.86
N SER A 657 -38.86 -18.63 14.73
CA SER A 657 -38.77 -19.83 15.57
C SER A 657 -38.00 -20.89 14.80
N MET A 658 -36.92 -21.40 15.37
CA MET A 658 -36.05 -22.40 14.74
C MET A 658 -35.99 -23.69 15.56
N LYS A 659 -35.82 -24.81 14.86
CA LYS A 659 -35.55 -26.14 15.43
C LYS A 659 -34.20 -26.63 14.89
N LEU A 660 -33.28 -26.97 15.77
CA LEU A 660 -31.98 -27.54 15.44
C LEU A 660 -31.90 -29.01 15.89
N TRP A 661 -31.39 -29.88 15.01
CA TRP A 661 -31.01 -31.26 15.30
C TRP A 661 -29.53 -31.45 14.98
N TYR A 662 -28.85 -32.31 15.73
CA TYR A 662 -27.42 -32.56 15.58
C TYR A 662 -27.07 -34.03 15.75
N ALA A 663 -26.07 -34.49 15.00
CA ALA A 663 -25.36 -35.74 15.26
C ALA A 663 -23.85 -35.51 15.07
N PRO A 664 -22.99 -35.90 16.03
CA PRO A 664 -21.54 -35.80 15.85
C PRO A 664 -21.04 -36.74 14.74
N HIS A 665 -21.76 -37.85 14.52
CA HIS A 665 -21.53 -38.84 13.48
C HIS A 665 -22.89 -39.43 13.09
N LEU A 666 -23.19 -39.52 11.79
CA LEU A 666 -24.45 -40.03 11.26
C LEU A 666 -24.17 -40.90 10.04
N GLU A 667 -24.42 -42.21 10.17
CA GLU A 667 -24.26 -43.17 9.07
C GLU A 667 -25.58 -43.35 8.34
N ILE A 668 -25.55 -43.24 7.01
CA ILE A 668 -26.70 -43.32 6.12
C ILE A 668 -26.64 -44.66 5.35
N PRO A 669 -27.78 -45.34 5.13
CA PRO A 669 -27.86 -46.48 4.22
C PRO A 669 -27.14 -46.22 2.89
N GLY A 670 -26.26 -47.14 2.49
CA GLY A 670 -25.32 -46.95 1.38
C GLY A 670 -23.87 -46.64 1.80
N GLY A 671 -23.58 -46.57 3.10
CA GLY A 671 -22.20 -46.43 3.64
C GLY A 671 -21.68 -44.99 3.66
N ILE A 672 -22.55 -44.00 3.47
CA ILE A 672 -22.22 -42.58 3.53
C ILE A 672 -22.25 -42.12 4.99
N VAL A 673 -21.20 -41.43 5.43
CA VAL A 673 -21.02 -41.00 6.82
C VAL A 673 -20.90 -39.49 6.92
N LEU A 674 -21.87 -38.83 7.55
CA LEU A 674 -21.84 -37.39 7.81
C LEU A 674 -21.28 -37.11 9.21
N LYS A 675 -20.18 -36.35 9.29
CA LYS A 675 -19.58 -35.92 10.56
C LYS A 675 -20.08 -34.52 10.94
N GLY A 676 -20.46 -34.34 12.21
CA GLY A 676 -21.02 -33.10 12.73
C GLY A 676 -22.31 -32.65 12.02
N ALA A 677 -23.11 -33.60 11.52
CA ALA A 677 -24.34 -33.35 10.78
C ALA A 677 -25.28 -32.46 11.59
N THR A 678 -25.72 -31.35 11.00
CA THR A 678 -26.56 -30.34 11.65
C THR A 678 -27.72 -30.00 10.72
N LEU A 679 -28.95 -30.14 11.20
CA LEU A 679 -30.17 -29.73 10.49
C LEU A 679 -30.79 -28.56 11.25
N VAL A 680 -31.19 -27.50 10.55
CA VAL A 680 -31.92 -26.36 11.12
C VAL A 680 -33.17 -26.12 10.28
N ALA A 681 -34.35 -26.31 10.86
CA ALA A 681 -35.61 -25.91 10.26
C ALA A 681 -36.04 -24.55 10.85
N ILE A 682 -36.50 -23.64 9.99
CA ILE A 682 -36.76 -22.24 10.33
C ILE A 682 -38.15 -21.87 9.85
N ARG A 683 -38.91 -21.15 10.69
CA ARG A 683 -40.24 -20.61 10.38
C ARG A 683 -40.43 -19.24 11.04
N PRO A 684 -41.36 -18.39 10.58
CA PRO A 684 -41.82 -17.24 11.34
C PRO A 684 -42.34 -17.63 12.74
N SER A 685 -42.20 -16.74 13.71
CA SER A 685 -42.96 -16.81 14.97
C SER A 685 -44.38 -16.28 14.76
N GLU A 686 -45.37 -16.96 15.34
CA GLU A 686 -46.79 -16.64 15.19
C GLU A 686 -47.21 -15.48 16.12
N GLU A 687 -46.84 -14.25 15.78
CA GLU A 687 -47.34 -13.05 16.45
C GLU A 687 -48.63 -12.53 15.79
N GLY A 688 -49.78 -12.95 16.34
CA GLY A 688 -50.95 -12.08 16.50
C GLY A 688 -51.61 -11.47 15.25
N SER A 689 -52.00 -12.27 14.26
CA SER A 689 -53.11 -11.89 13.36
C SER A 689 -54.00 -13.09 13.04
N GLY A 690 -55.29 -13.01 13.42
CA GLY A 690 -56.24 -14.10 13.27
C GLY A 690 -57.22 -13.84 12.13
N GLU A 691 -57.06 -14.54 11.01
CA GLU A 691 -58.11 -14.74 10.01
C GLU A 691 -57.92 -16.07 9.27
N ASN A 692 -59.01 -16.68 8.82
CA ASN A 692 -59.04 -18.12 8.51
C ASN A 692 -58.51 -18.46 7.11
N LEU A 693 -57.44 -19.27 7.04
CA LEU A 693 -57.11 -20.08 5.86
C LEU A 693 -56.82 -21.54 6.24
N SER A 694 -57.77 -22.41 5.87
CA SER A 694 -57.71 -23.89 5.80
C SER A 694 -56.69 -24.64 6.67
N ALA A 695 -57.19 -25.32 7.70
CA ALA A 695 -56.41 -26.31 8.46
C ALA A 695 -56.02 -27.53 7.60
N CYS A 696 -54.76 -27.61 7.18
CA CYS A 696 -54.14 -28.83 6.66
C CYS A 696 -53.36 -29.54 7.77
N SER A 697 -54.06 -30.44 8.48
CA SER A 697 -53.52 -31.48 9.39
C SER A 697 -52.37 -31.05 10.33
N ALA A 698 -52.72 -30.72 11.57
CA ALA A 698 -51.79 -30.83 12.70
C ALA A 698 -51.50 -32.32 13.00
N SER A 699 -50.61 -32.94 12.22
CA SER A 699 -50.01 -34.23 12.57
C SER A 699 -48.90 -34.04 13.59
N SER A 700 -48.69 -35.02 14.47
CA SER A 700 -47.72 -34.94 15.58
C SER A 700 -46.26 -35.16 15.14
N ASP A 701 -45.93 -34.90 13.87
CA ASP A 701 -44.61 -35.12 13.27
C ASP A 701 -44.08 -33.81 12.67
N GLY A 702 -43.77 -32.87 13.58
CA GLY A 702 -43.59 -31.44 13.30
C GLY A 702 -42.31 -31.04 12.56
N ALA A 703 -41.85 -31.85 11.61
CA ALA A 703 -40.76 -31.61 10.68
C ALA A 703 -40.90 -32.41 9.34
N SER A 704 -42.04 -33.03 9.05
CA SER A 704 -42.24 -33.83 7.82
C SER A 704 -41.84 -33.09 6.54
N TRP A 705 -42.31 -31.86 6.37
CA TRP A 705 -41.99 -30.93 5.26
C TRP A 705 -40.50 -30.69 5.03
N VAL A 706 -39.65 -30.89 6.05
CA VAL A 706 -38.20 -30.72 5.93
C VAL A 706 -37.56 -31.86 5.15
N SER A 707 -38.19 -33.03 5.08
CA SER A 707 -37.67 -34.21 4.37
C SER A 707 -37.74 -34.04 2.85
N ASP A 708 -38.78 -33.40 2.35
CA ASP A 708 -39.03 -33.25 0.91
C ASP A 708 -38.17 -32.14 0.27
N ALA A 709 -37.67 -31.22 1.09
CA ALA A 709 -36.79 -30.10 0.69
C ALA A 709 -35.35 -30.51 0.30
N PHE A 710 -35.00 -31.80 0.42
CA PHE A 710 -33.69 -32.34 0.05
C PHE A 710 -33.85 -33.55 -0.86
N GLU A 711 -32.87 -33.80 -1.72
CA GLU A 711 -32.74 -35.06 -2.47
C GLU A 711 -31.90 -36.10 -1.70
N GLU A 712 -31.93 -37.36 -2.15
CA GLU A 712 -31.06 -38.40 -1.58
C GLU A 712 -29.57 -38.12 -1.89
N PRO A 713 -28.63 -38.42 -0.97
CA PRO A 713 -28.81 -39.12 0.31
C PRO A 713 -29.27 -38.22 1.48
N TYR A 714 -29.35 -36.91 1.27
CA TYR A 714 -29.66 -35.94 2.33
C TYR A 714 -31.11 -36.05 2.82
N ARG A 715 -32.07 -36.42 1.97
CA ARG A 715 -33.44 -36.80 2.36
C ARG A 715 -33.46 -37.93 3.39
N THR A 716 -32.63 -38.96 3.25
CA THR A 716 -32.47 -39.99 4.29
C THR A 716 -31.74 -39.45 5.52
N ALA A 717 -30.71 -38.63 5.36
CA ALA A 717 -30.03 -37.98 6.50
C ALA A 717 -31.01 -37.16 7.37
N VAL A 718 -31.89 -36.36 6.76
CA VAL A 718 -32.93 -35.57 7.43
C VAL A 718 -33.91 -36.46 8.18
N ARG A 719 -34.42 -37.52 7.54
CA ARG A 719 -35.33 -38.51 8.17
C ARG A 719 -34.68 -39.28 9.34
N MET A 720 -33.35 -39.27 9.46
CA MET A 720 -32.62 -39.80 10.61
C MET A 720 -32.31 -38.73 11.66
N LEU A 721 -31.97 -37.50 11.26
CA LEU A 721 -31.71 -36.37 12.18
C LEU A 721 -32.97 -35.92 12.92
N VAL A 722 -34.12 -35.85 12.25
CA VAL A 722 -35.40 -35.41 12.85
C VAL A 722 -35.82 -36.28 14.05
N LYS A 723 -35.37 -37.54 14.09
CA LYS A 723 -35.63 -38.49 15.19
C LYS A 723 -34.73 -38.28 16.42
N ARG A 724 -33.67 -37.45 16.31
CA ARG A 724 -32.81 -37.07 17.45
C ARG A 724 -33.43 -35.93 18.25
N ARG A 725 -32.82 -35.57 19.38
CA ARG A 725 -33.30 -34.48 20.24
C ARG A 725 -33.27 -33.14 19.51
N THR A 726 -34.41 -32.45 19.49
CA THR A 726 -34.55 -31.10 18.97
C THR A 726 -34.11 -30.06 20.00
N TYR A 727 -33.49 -28.99 19.52
CA TYR A 727 -33.15 -27.77 20.28
C TYR A 727 -33.90 -26.59 19.67
N SER A 728 -34.75 -25.94 20.44
CA SER A 728 -35.47 -24.73 19.99
C SER A 728 -34.58 -23.50 20.15
N LEU A 729 -34.61 -22.61 19.16
CA LEU A 729 -33.95 -21.32 19.15
C LEU A 729 -34.95 -20.25 18.67
N GLU A 730 -34.86 -19.05 19.21
CA GLU A 730 -35.69 -17.91 18.82
C GLU A 730 -34.79 -16.75 18.40
N MET A 731 -35.27 -15.95 17.46
CA MET A 731 -34.50 -14.85 16.89
C MET A 731 -35.41 -13.70 16.49
N ASN A 732 -35.10 -12.50 16.96
CA ASN A 732 -35.86 -11.28 16.66
C ASN A 732 -35.71 -10.87 15.17
N SER A 733 -36.66 -10.09 14.67
CA SER A 733 -36.67 -9.53 13.31
C SER A 733 -35.50 -8.58 13.02
N PHE A 734 -34.99 -8.55 11.78
CA PHE A 734 -33.92 -7.64 11.31
C PHE A 734 -33.95 -7.35 9.79
#